data_AF-A0A939EB70-F1
#
_entry.id   AF-A0A939EB70-F1
#
_cell.length_a   1.000
_cell.length_b   1.000
_cell.length_c   1.000
_cell.angle_alpha   90.00
_cell.angle_beta   90.00
_cell.angle_gamma   90.00
#
_symmetry.space_group_name_H-M   'P 1'
#
loop_
_entity.id
_entity.type
_entity.pdbx_description
1 polymer ?
#
loop_
_entity_poly.entity_id
_entity_poly.type
_entity_poly.pdbx_seq_one_letter_code
_entity_poly.pdbx_strand_id
1 'polypeptide(L)'
;MKMIKVRTFFLSSACLLIMAVSAVASNSTTNVFRMYATGCGARGGQERQFNGFKVLGVKGIVTVLHGITNCQNYTAFNSDGSWEIKPVQFNLAADLVVLSSADFERDFNVTIGFEPATVKGEQDLEIPAFPPDARRPFHTPVRTEKEGELFTTWNQTDYAAEIAERGGSPATSLKMISFSGRTVKGHSGAPLLDNKGHVVAVLQGGLAEAEHGFAVQISELERLVEFDLSVFAGIRDKGVSLFALAEGGWAVELLKKHGVERTNASFVAEARAGRNDIVLALLQDDIHPDAHPPGGERPLVAAVSEGRVTVARILVQYGASLDGEQGGNAISKASEVQDLTLFKIVAGLDKSIAYSGSEADLRNVSHRALEVAISWDFAPGITQVLAEHPGLALEPLPNGKWPLQFAAESKASDSASRLVAAGANQETRDAILTAIKGDDLPMVEVLRRFWNDVEGDCNLVGTAINYGSKNVLSGVLEGSNVNGRVCGDDTPLFAALKSGKFRLLPSILDARPFIRNPFTGQVPDNPSLEMIEIDNLNRRLVSQMIKNGETKKAILTTFGGLMNQRLLITGDLLADSAHALRLDLVSALLPFVNDGTTFCSEVSGDRPLHATVKGYVDGDRSAASLDRAKKIITLLINEFPDYIGNDCNDVYAEQFAISTPELLTFLLEDSKLRTGEWKNMLRQTLAWAAYNNELSAIELLLESEADLCKKIQLLGLPDRSRIVDVTNWLPTGSDYAPIHIALAASQRDAFMVLWDRYVERVEEEHSQRRDFTCTRIYESLLDTAACSYNVELLKVVLSRSPEGTDFTNSLLHTPYYCSAWRNKTNVIDALNNIGLAASGSVFRKIEKNNHIEPETLNGLCEGWLSRLKKQDWYSKWCN
;
A
#
# COMPACT_ATOMS: atom_id res chain seq x y z
N MET A 1 -49.63 58.81 21.78
CA MET A 1 -51.01 58.71 21.27
C MET A 1 -51.31 57.24 20.98
N LYS A 2 -52.14 56.55 21.80
CA LYS A 2 -52.44 55.09 21.73
C LYS A 2 -51.18 54.18 21.93
N MET A 3 -51.16 52.92 22.39
CA MET A 3 -52.04 51.95 23.10
C MET A 3 -51.10 50.81 23.62
N ILE A 4 -51.35 49.97 24.65
CA ILE A 4 -52.50 49.78 25.55
C ILE A 4 -52.09 49.27 26.98
N LYS A 5 -53.04 48.64 27.69
CA LYS A 5 -53.11 48.02 29.04
C LYS A 5 -52.39 46.64 29.12
N VAL A 6 -52.13 45.98 30.26
CA VAL A 6 -52.99 45.66 31.43
C VAL A 6 -52.20 45.52 32.76
N ARG A 7 -52.88 45.77 33.90
CA ARG A 7 -52.41 45.60 35.30
C ARG A 7 -52.61 44.18 35.86
N THR A 8 -51.67 43.69 36.67
CA THR A 8 -51.79 42.81 37.88
C THR A 8 -50.39 42.77 38.58
N PHE A 9 -50.19 42.50 39.88
CA PHE A 9 -51.08 42.35 41.05
C PHE A 9 -50.58 43.19 42.27
N PHE A 10 -50.60 42.66 43.50
CA PHE A 10 -50.40 43.33 44.81
C PHE A 10 -49.05 43.10 45.53
N LEU A 11 -48.60 44.14 46.23
CA LEU A 11 -48.10 44.19 47.62
C LEU A 11 -47.89 42.86 48.40
N SER A 12 -46.62 42.52 48.71
CA SER A 12 -46.25 41.68 49.87
C SER A 12 -44.79 41.84 50.39
N SER A 13 -43.94 42.66 49.76
CA SER A 13 -42.48 42.60 49.95
C SER A 13 -41.88 43.42 51.10
N ALA A 14 -42.65 44.29 51.77
CA ALA A 14 -42.07 45.29 52.69
C ALA A 14 -41.63 44.77 54.07
N CYS A 15 -42.13 43.61 54.53
CA CYS A 15 -41.80 43.07 55.85
C CYS A 15 -40.65 42.03 55.83
N LEU A 16 -40.24 41.55 54.65
CA LEU A 16 -39.19 40.53 54.50
C LEU A 16 -37.77 41.12 54.46
N LEU A 17 -37.61 42.39 54.07
CA LEU A 17 -36.28 43.02 53.95
C LEU A 17 -35.57 43.21 55.30
N ILE A 18 -36.28 43.28 56.43
CA ILE A 18 -35.66 43.48 57.76
C ILE A 18 -35.17 42.16 58.38
N MET A 19 -35.65 40.99 57.91
CA MET A 19 -35.10 39.68 58.35
C MET A 19 -34.04 39.12 57.38
N ALA A 20 -34.01 39.55 56.12
CA ALA A 20 -33.01 39.08 55.15
C ALA A 20 -31.60 39.64 55.42
N VAL A 21 -31.48 40.87 55.90
CA VAL A 21 -30.18 41.48 56.25
C VAL A 21 -29.54 40.79 57.47
N SER A 22 -30.36 40.26 58.38
CA SER A 22 -29.90 39.46 59.53
C SER A 22 -29.36 38.09 59.13
N ALA A 23 -29.91 37.47 58.08
CA ALA A 23 -29.61 36.09 57.69
C ALA A 23 -28.24 35.95 56.99
N VAL A 24 -27.85 36.93 56.17
CA VAL A 24 -26.52 36.93 55.54
C VAL A 24 -25.43 37.20 56.57
N ALA A 25 -25.68 38.12 57.52
CA ALA A 25 -24.76 38.42 58.61
C ALA A 25 -24.66 37.30 59.68
N SER A 26 -25.65 36.41 59.79
CA SER A 26 -25.59 35.29 60.74
C SER A 26 -24.79 34.09 60.23
N ASN A 27 -24.67 33.90 58.91
CA ASN A 27 -24.10 32.68 58.33
C ASN A 27 -22.56 32.71 58.19
N SER A 28 -21.92 33.90 58.27
CA SER A 28 -20.46 34.01 58.34
C SER A 28 -19.92 33.63 59.73
N THR A 29 -20.69 33.90 60.79
CA THR A 29 -20.23 33.77 62.18
C THR A 29 -20.11 32.34 62.70
N THR A 30 -20.83 31.40 62.10
CA THR A 30 -20.83 29.97 62.46
C THR A 30 -19.70 29.20 61.77
N ASN A 31 -19.31 29.62 60.56
CA ASN A 31 -18.32 28.91 59.73
C ASN A 31 -16.86 29.32 59.99
N VAL A 32 -16.63 30.36 60.80
CA VAL A 32 -15.30 30.80 61.26
C VAL A 32 -15.11 30.42 62.72
N PHE A 33 -13.93 29.91 63.05
CA PHE A 33 -13.55 29.42 64.37
C PHE A 33 -12.35 30.22 64.89
N ARG A 34 -12.43 30.64 66.15
CA ARG A 34 -11.24 30.98 66.93
C ARG A 34 -10.53 29.68 67.30
N MET A 35 -9.25 29.62 67.01
CA MET A 35 -8.40 28.48 67.28
C MET A 35 -7.41 28.81 68.40
N TYR A 36 -7.24 27.89 69.33
CA TYR A 36 -6.17 27.94 70.32
C TYR A 36 -5.30 26.69 70.22
N ALA A 37 -3.98 26.89 70.25
CA ALA A 37 -3.00 25.83 70.47
C ALA A 37 -2.28 26.07 71.79
N THR A 38 -2.20 25.05 72.63
CA THR A 38 -1.58 25.11 73.97
C THR A 38 -0.42 24.14 74.09
N GLY A 39 0.44 24.36 75.10
CA GLY A 39 1.67 23.59 75.29
C GLY A 39 2.74 23.93 74.25
N CYS A 40 2.75 25.16 73.72
CA CYS A 40 3.64 25.54 72.63
C CYS A 40 5.09 25.82 73.09
N GLY A 41 6.05 25.36 72.29
CA GLY A 41 7.48 25.61 72.45
C GLY A 41 8.20 24.66 73.42
N ALA A 42 9.55 24.69 73.42
CA ALA A 42 10.41 23.72 74.09
C ALA A 42 10.29 23.61 75.64
N ARG A 43 9.49 24.48 76.27
CA ARG A 43 9.17 24.42 77.72
C ARG A 43 7.65 24.42 78.01
N GLY A 44 6.81 24.20 76.99
CA GLY A 44 5.37 23.93 77.14
C GLY A 44 4.53 25.03 77.80
N GLY A 45 4.90 26.31 77.65
CA GLY A 45 4.35 27.42 78.43
C GLY A 45 3.66 28.54 77.66
N GLN A 46 3.62 28.50 76.33
CA GLN A 46 2.94 29.52 75.52
C GLN A 46 1.64 28.98 74.90
N GLU A 47 0.65 29.86 74.80
CA GLU A 47 -0.60 29.67 74.08
C GLU A 47 -0.56 30.50 72.79
N ARG A 48 -1.05 29.94 71.68
CA ARG A 48 -1.18 30.62 70.39
C ARG A 48 -2.66 30.71 70.02
N GLN A 49 -3.16 31.94 69.81
CA GLN A 49 -4.46 32.19 69.19
C GLN A 49 -4.29 32.46 67.69
N PHE A 50 -5.11 31.81 66.88
CA PHE A 50 -5.19 31.98 65.43
C PHE A 50 -6.64 31.71 64.96
N ASN A 51 -6.89 31.66 63.65
CA ASN A 51 -8.21 31.42 63.08
C ASN A 51 -8.27 30.13 62.27
N GLY A 52 -9.48 29.63 62.03
CA GLY A 52 -9.76 28.53 61.11
C GLY A 52 -11.19 28.64 60.58
N PHE A 53 -11.53 27.89 59.54
CA PHE A 53 -12.87 27.95 58.96
C PHE A 53 -13.31 26.64 58.30
N LYS A 54 -14.62 26.50 58.10
CA LYS A 54 -15.25 25.39 57.38
C LYS A 54 -15.34 25.69 55.89
N VAL A 55 -14.93 24.73 55.07
CA VAL A 55 -15.06 24.75 53.59
C VAL A 55 -16.04 23.69 53.16
N LEU A 56 -16.93 24.02 52.23
CA LEU A 56 -17.89 23.07 51.68
C LEU A 56 -17.15 21.87 51.05
N GLY A 57 -17.51 20.66 51.45
CA GLY A 57 -16.87 19.41 51.03
C GLY A 57 -15.71 18.94 51.92
N VAL A 58 -15.16 19.77 52.81
CA VAL A 58 -14.02 19.40 53.67
C VAL A 58 -14.47 18.84 55.03
N LYS A 59 -13.89 17.70 55.41
CA LYS A 59 -14.10 17.05 56.72
C LYS A 59 -13.16 17.63 57.78
N GLY A 60 -13.45 18.84 58.22
CA GLY A 60 -12.72 19.49 59.31
C GLY A 60 -12.77 21.01 59.25
N ILE A 61 -11.83 21.62 59.96
CA ILE A 61 -11.52 23.05 59.97
C ILE A 61 -10.21 23.25 59.20
N VAL A 62 -10.24 24.08 58.16
CA VAL A 62 -9.06 24.52 57.42
C VAL A 62 -8.38 25.64 58.19
N THR A 63 -7.05 25.58 58.30
CA THR A 63 -6.20 26.62 58.90
C THR A 63 -4.75 26.47 58.40
N VAL A 64 -3.84 27.23 58.99
CA VAL A 64 -2.41 27.28 58.67
C VAL A 64 -1.58 26.31 59.50
N LEU A 65 -0.55 25.72 58.91
CA LEU A 65 0.28 24.73 59.58
C LEU A 65 1.16 25.39 60.66
N HIS A 66 1.78 26.54 60.39
CA HIS A 66 2.60 27.27 61.38
C HIS A 66 1.84 27.59 62.67
N GLY A 67 0.51 27.81 62.60
CA GLY A 67 -0.34 28.11 63.76
C GLY A 67 -0.33 26.99 64.81
N ILE A 68 -0.24 25.72 64.36
CA ILE A 68 -0.24 24.53 65.22
C ILE A 68 1.16 23.98 65.53
N THR A 69 2.21 24.42 64.84
CA THR A 69 3.58 23.93 65.04
C THR A 69 4.05 24.05 66.50
N ASN A 70 4.80 23.04 66.96
CA ASN A 70 5.42 22.98 68.28
C ASN A 70 4.43 23.05 69.48
N CYS A 71 3.14 22.78 69.27
CA CYS A 71 2.10 22.75 70.31
C CYS A 71 1.56 21.32 70.53
N GLN A 72 0.70 21.13 71.55
CA GLN A 72 0.26 19.80 72.00
C GLN A 72 -1.25 19.58 71.86
N ASN A 73 -2.08 20.53 72.31
CA ASN A 73 -3.53 20.42 72.29
C ASN A 73 -4.14 21.57 71.49
N TYR A 74 -5.20 21.29 70.75
CA TYR A 74 -5.87 22.23 69.85
C TYR A 74 -7.36 22.26 70.15
N THR A 75 -7.92 23.46 70.22
CA THR A 75 -9.34 23.66 70.52
C THR A 75 -9.91 24.76 69.63
N ALA A 76 -11.03 24.45 68.96
CA ALA A 76 -11.79 25.39 68.15
C ALA A 76 -13.02 25.90 68.91
N PHE A 77 -13.35 27.18 68.71
CA PHE A 77 -14.49 27.84 69.35
C PHE A 77 -15.20 28.75 68.34
N ASN A 78 -16.53 28.71 68.31
CA ASN A 78 -17.36 29.65 67.55
C ASN A 78 -18.59 30.08 68.39
N SER A 79 -19.68 30.53 67.76
CA SER A 79 -20.95 30.83 68.42
C SER A 79 -21.70 29.62 68.97
N ASP A 80 -21.42 28.43 68.45
CA ASP A 80 -22.25 27.24 68.58
C ASP A 80 -21.68 26.25 69.59
N GLY A 81 -20.38 26.34 69.90
CA GLY A 81 -19.71 25.47 70.86
C GLY A 81 -18.18 25.58 70.89
N SER A 82 -17.58 24.53 71.47
CA SER A 82 -16.13 24.35 71.60
C SER A 82 -15.76 22.89 71.38
N TRP A 83 -14.74 22.63 70.56
CA TRP A 83 -14.33 21.26 70.21
C TRP A 83 -12.83 21.07 70.40
N GLU A 84 -12.44 20.00 71.09
CA GLU A 84 -11.09 19.46 70.97
C GLU A 84 -10.93 18.82 69.58
N ILE A 85 -9.83 19.14 68.92
CA ILE A 85 -9.58 18.81 67.52
C ILE A 85 -8.12 18.39 67.33
N LYS A 86 -7.84 17.63 66.26
CA LYS A 86 -6.50 17.10 65.96
C LYS A 86 -6.21 17.27 64.47
N PRO A 87 -4.95 17.51 64.07
CA PRO A 87 -4.56 17.51 62.65
C PRO A 87 -4.89 16.16 62.00
N VAL A 88 -5.48 16.18 60.80
CA VAL A 88 -5.85 14.97 60.03
C VAL A 88 -5.27 14.93 58.62
N GLN A 89 -5.02 16.10 58.00
CA GLN A 89 -4.44 16.25 56.67
C GLN A 89 -3.57 17.52 56.65
N PHE A 90 -2.51 17.56 55.85
CA PHE A 90 -1.71 18.78 55.65
C PHE A 90 -1.12 18.90 54.24
N ASN A 91 -0.71 20.11 53.90
CA ASN A 91 0.08 20.43 52.71
C ASN A 91 1.23 21.36 53.16
N LEU A 92 2.42 20.79 53.31
CA LEU A 92 3.61 21.47 53.84
C LEU A 92 4.09 22.61 52.91
N ALA A 93 3.99 22.41 51.59
CA ALA A 93 4.34 23.45 50.63
C ALA A 93 3.38 24.65 50.74
N ALA A 94 2.10 24.41 51.05
CA ALA A 94 1.08 25.45 51.16
C ALA A 94 0.97 26.12 52.55
N ASP A 95 1.70 25.65 53.57
CA ASP A 95 1.49 26.01 54.99
C ASP A 95 0.02 25.81 55.40
N LEU A 96 -0.60 24.70 54.99
CA LEU A 96 -2.01 24.38 55.25
C LEU A 96 -2.18 23.09 56.06
N VAL A 97 -3.20 23.07 56.92
CA VAL A 97 -3.60 21.91 57.71
C VAL A 97 -5.12 21.87 57.89
N VAL A 98 -5.69 20.67 57.86
CA VAL A 98 -7.07 20.39 58.29
C VAL A 98 -7.04 19.76 59.67
N LEU A 99 -7.83 20.30 60.60
CA LEU A 99 -8.05 19.71 61.92
C LEU A 99 -9.49 19.20 62.04
N SER A 100 -9.66 18.04 62.67
CA SER A 100 -10.99 17.45 62.89
C SER A 100 -11.07 16.63 64.19
N SER A 101 -12.27 16.23 64.56
CA SER A 101 -12.56 15.22 65.58
C SER A 101 -13.93 14.59 65.32
N ALA A 102 -14.18 13.39 65.87
CA ALA A 102 -15.45 12.70 65.69
C ALA A 102 -16.64 13.48 66.26
N ASP A 103 -16.43 14.24 67.34
CA ASP A 103 -17.43 15.15 67.89
C ASP A 103 -17.70 16.33 66.95
N PHE A 104 -16.65 16.95 66.41
CA PHE A 104 -16.78 18.06 65.47
C PHE A 104 -17.45 17.64 64.16
N GLU A 105 -17.14 16.46 63.60
CA GLU A 105 -17.77 15.96 62.36
C GLU A 105 -19.24 15.56 62.54
N ARG A 106 -19.61 15.07 63.73
CA ARG A 106 -21.01 14.82 64.07
C ARG A 106 -21.81 16.12 64.13
N ASP A 107 -21.22 17.17 64.71
CA ASP A 107 -21.88 18.44 64.91
C ASP A 107 -21.89 19.29 63.61
N PHE A 108 -20.90 19.11 62.71
CA PHE A 108 -20.81 19.77 61.40
C PHE A 108 -20.45 18.81 60.23
N ASN A 109 -21.46 18.44 59.44
CA ASN A 109 -21.28 17.66 58.21
C ASN A 109 -20.50 18.44 57.11
N VAL A 110 -20.11 17.75 56.02
CA VAL A 110 -19.39 18.32 54.85
C VAL A 110 -20.23 19.30 54.03
N THR A 111 -21.55 19.31 54.21
CA THR A 111 -22.50 20.19 53.50
C THR A 111 -22.63 21.58 54.13
N ILE A 112 -21.81 21.89 55.14
CA ILE A 112 -21.80 23.16 55.87
C ILE A 112 -20.39 23.74 55.74
N GLY A 113 -20.28 24.98 55.25
CA GLY A 113 -19.01 25.67 55.05
C GLY A 113 -19.09 26.73 53.94
N PHE A 114 -18.03 27.51 53.77
CA PHE A 114 -17.90 28.43 52.64
C PHE A 114 -17.68 27.66 51.33
N GLU A 115 -18.37 28.05 50.25
CA GLU A 115 -18.11 27.49 48.93
C GLU A 115 -16.76 28.00 48.41
N PRO A 116 -15.89 27.15 47.82
CA PRO A 116 -14.61 27.58 47.28
C PRO A 116 -14.78 28.29 45.93
N ALA A 117 -14.00 29.35 45.70
CA ALA A 117 -13.97 30.09 44.43
C ALA A 117 -12.53 30.53 44.06
N THR A 118 -12.32 30.87 42.80
CA THR A 118 -11.03 31.42 42.30
C THR A 118 -11.07 32.95 42.32
N VAL A 119 -9.98 33.59 42.75
CA VAL A 119 -9.80 35.06 42.59
C VAL A 119 -9.75 35.44 41.11
N LYS A 120 -10.26 36.63 40.79
CA LYS A 120 -10.28 37.19 39.43
C LYS A 120 -9.70 38.60 39.44
N GLY A 121 -8.39 38.72 39.27
CA GLY A 121 -7.71 40.01 39.20
C GLY A 121 -7.86 40.87 40.46
N GLU A 122 -7.98 42.18 40.23
CA GLU A 122 -8.17 43.20 41.26
C GLU A 122 -9.64 43.21 41.74
N GLN A 123 -9.89 42.79 42.98
CA GLN A 123 -11.22 42.70 43.58
C GLN A 123 -11.17 43.00 45.09
N ASP A 124 -12.25 43.58 45.60
CA ASP A 124 -12.45 43.79 47.03
C ASP A 124 -12.86 42.47 47.70
N LEU A 125 -12.24 42.18 48.85
CA LEU A 125 -12.40 40.96 49.64
C LEU A 125 -12.64 41.29 51.11
N GLU A 126 -13.15 40.32 51.88
CA GLU A 126 -13.30 40.42 53.33
C GLU A 126 -12.54 39.31 54.06
N ILE A 127 -11.90 39.65 55.17
CA ILE A 127 -11.33 38.70 56.14
C ILE A 127 -12.23 38.67 57.37
N PRO A 128 -13.15 37.71 57.52
CA PRO A 128 -13.85 37.47 58.78
C PRO A 128 -12.93 36.67 59.71
N ALA A 129 -12.38 37.34 60.72
CA ALA A 129 -11.43 36.75 61.67
C ALA A 129 -11.75 37.13 63.12
N PHE A 130 -11.32 36.31 64.06
CA PHE A 130 -11.28 36.65 65.48
C PHE A 130 -9.91 37.26 65.83
N PRO A 131 -9.78 38.60 65.91
CA PRO A 131 -8.60 39.23 66.52
C PRO A 131 -8.52 38.90 68.03
N PRO A 132 -7.42 39.28 68.70
CA PRO A 132 -7.26 39.14 70.15
C PRO A 132 -8.42 39.83 70.89
N ASP A 133 -8.82 39.28 72.03
CA ASP A 133 -9.86 39.80 72.94
C ASP A 133 -11.29 39.99 72.38
N ALA A 134 -11.51 39.79 71.07
CA ALA A 134 -12.83 39.82 70.46
C ALA A 134 -13.77 38.73 71.03
N ARG A 135 -15.10 38.91 70.90
CA ARG A 135 -16.11 37.89 71.22
C ARG A 135 -16.91 37.38 70.02
N ARG A 136 -16.68 37.97 68.85
CA ARG A 136 -17.31 37.67 67.55
C ARG A 136 -16.27 37.94 66.46
N PRO A 137 -16.37 37.33 65.26
CA PRO A 137 -15.45 37.65 64.19
C PRO A 137 -15.69 39.07 63.69
N PHE A 138 -14.61 39.78 63.41
CA PHE A 138 -14.60 41.08 62.75
C PHE A 138 -14.35 40.87 61.26
N HIS A 139 -15.12 41.54 60.42
CA HIS A 139 -14.92 41.57 58.98
C HIS A 139 -13.96 42.71 58.64
N THR A 140 -12.75 42.37 58.19
CA THR A 140 -11.73 43.35 57.77
C THR A 140 -11.75 43.45 56.24
N PRO A 141 -12.09 44.61 55.65
CA PRO A 141 -12.04 44.78 54.20
C PRO A 141 -10.60 44.88 53.72
N VAL A 142 -10.28 44.18 52.64
CA VAL A 142 -8.99 44.20 51.95
C VAL A 142 -9.19 44.20 50.44
N ARG A 143 -8.16 44.53 49.66
CA ARG A 143 -8.25 44.57 48.20
C ARG A 143 -7.07 43.85 47.57
N THR A 144 -7.32 42.90 46.67
CA THR A 144 -6.24 42.22 45.95
C THR A 144 -5.47 43.22 45.11
N GLU A 145 -4.16 43.01 45.01
CA GLU A 145 -3.32 43.78 44.11
C GLU A 145 -3.44 43.22 42.68
N LYS A 146 -3.03 44.00 41.67
CA LYS A 146 -3.16 43.59 40.26
C LYS A 146 -2.48 42.24 39.99
N GLU A 147 -3.18 41.37 39.26
CA GLU A 147 -2.59 40.15 38.68
C GLU A 147 -1.43 40.49 37.74
N GLY A 148 -0.22 40.07 38.13
CA GLY A 148 0.99 40.22 37.31
C GLY A 148 2.26 39.80 38.06
N GLU A 149 2.55 38.50 38.11
CA GLU A 149 3.87 37.90 38.43
C GLU A 149 4.71 38.53 39.56
N LEU A 150 4.16 38.69 40.76
CA LEU A 150 4.90 39.22 41.92
C LEU A 150 5.41 38.14 42.89
N PHE A 151 6.27 37.25 42.39
CA PHE A 151 7.37 36.72 43.21
C PHE A 151 8.69 37.50 43.00
N THR A 152 8.79 38.26 41.90
CA THR A 152 10.02 38.96 41.50
C THR A 152 10.24 40.29 42.22
N THR A 153 9.19 40.96 42.69
CA THR A 153 9.28 42.24 43.43
C THR A 153 9.32 42.07 44.95
N TRP A 154 8.89 40.93 45.48
CA TRP A 154 8.90 40.63 46.93
C TRP A 154 10.31 40.33 47.48
N ASN A 155 11.34 40.39 46.64
CA ASN A 155 12.75 40.20 47.01
C ASN A 155 13.36 41.38 47.82
N GLN A 156 12.54 42.27 48.42
CA GLN A 156 13.00 43.46 49.14
C GLN A 156 12.23 43.86 50.42
N THR A 157 11.28 43.06 50.93
CA THR A 157 10.58 43.36 52.20
C THR A 157 10.30 42.13 53.08
N ASP A 158 10.62 42.27 54.38
CA ASP A 158 10.26 41.56 55.63
C ASP A 158 9.73 40.10 55.62
N TYR A 159 8.87 39.67 54.69
CA TYR A 159 8.24 38.35 54.69
C TYR A 159 9.21 37.19 54.38
N ALA A 160 10.28 37.44 53.62
CA ALA A 160 11.25 36.40 53.26
C ALA A 160 11.98 35.85 54.51
N ALA A 161 12.21 36.69 55.52
CA ALA A 161 12.78 36.26 56.80
C ALA A 161 11.77 35.40 57.59
N GLU A 162 10.50 35.78 57.62
CA GLU A 162 9.44 35.02 58.29
C GLU A 162 9.23 33.64 57.64
N ILE A 163 9.24 33.57 56.30
CA ILE A 163 9.15 32.30 55.56
C ILE A 163 10.40 31.43 55.80
N ALA A 164 11.59 32.04 55.91
CA ALA A 164 12.81 31.31 56.25
C ALA A 164 12.78 30.77 57.69
N GLU A 165 12.28 31.52 58.67
CA GLU A 165 12.04 31.05 60.05
C GLU A 165 10.99 29.93 60.10
N ARG A 166 10.06 29.87 59.14
CA ARG A 166 9.10 28.77 58.94
C ARG A 166 9.66 27.58 58.14
N GLY A 167 10.97 27.56 57.82
CA GLY A 167 11.60 26.48 57.06
C GLY A 167 11.24 26.46 55.57
N GLY A 168 10.92 27.61 54.98
CA GLY A 168 10.52 27.72 53.58
C GLY A 168 9.04 27.43 53.31
N SER A 169 8.18 27.54 54.33
CA SER A 169 6.73 27.32 54.23
C SER A 169 5.96 28.64 54.45
N PRO A 170 5.04 29.06 53.55
CA PRO A 170 4.74 28.44 52.25
C PRO A 170 5.91 28.51 51.25
N ALA A 171 5.95 27.54 50.34
CA ALA A 171 6.97 27.41 49.32
C ALA A 171 6.91 28.56 48.31
N THR A 172 8.07 29.15 48.00
CA THR A 172 8.21 30.33 47.12
C THR A 172 7.88 30.07 45.64
N SER A 173 7.49 28.84 45.29
CA SER A 173 7.02 28.45 43.96
C SER A 173 5.50 28.46 43.81
N LEU A 174 4.74 28.66 44.90
CA LEU A 174 3.27 28.69 44.86
C LEU A 174 2.73 30.03 44.37
N LYS A 175 1.58 30.01 43.69
CA LYS A 175 0.88 31.24 43.28
C LYS A 175 0.10 31.84 44.45
N MET A 176 0.78 32.61 45.30
CA MET A 176 0.15 33.33 46.42
C MET A 176 -0.65 34.55 45.95
N ILE A 177 -1.59 34.99 46.78
CA ILE A 177 -2.38 36.22 46.59
C ILE A 177 -1.82 37.31 47.50
N SER A 178 -1.36 38.41 46.90
CA SER A 178 -1.04 39.65 47.62
C SER A 178 -2.27 40.54 47.71
N PHE A 179 -2.45 41.21 48.84
CA PHE A 179 -3.52 42.18 49.05
C PHE A 179 -3.08 43.34 49.95
N SER A 180 -3.70 44.49 49.74
CA SER A 180 -3.58 45.67 50.59
C SER A 180 -4.74 45.73 51.59
N GLY A 181 -4.42 46.10 52.83
CA GLY A 181 -5.36 46.17 53.95
C GLY A 181 -4.74 45.75 55.28
N ARG A 182 -5.23 46.34 56.38
CA ARG A 182 -4.63 46.20 57.71
C ARG A 182 -4.79 44.78 58.26
N THR A 183 -3.72 44.00 58.26
CA THR A 183 -3.68 42.69 58.92
C THR A 183 -3.20 42.83 60.36
N VAL A 184 -3.73 42.01 61.27
CA VAL A 184 -3.34 42.02 62.70
C VAL A 184 -3.06 40.62 63.21
N LYS A 185 -2.29 40.55 64.31
CA LYS A 185 -1.95 39.28 64.97
C LYS A 185 -3.20 38.45 65.23
N GLY A 186 -3.15 37.16 64.88
CA GLY A 186 -4.27 36.23 64.99
C GLY A 186 -5.03 36.01 63.67
N HIS A 187 -4.90 36.89 62.66
CA HIS A 187 -5.52 36.70 61.34
C HIS A 187 -5.04 35.46 60.58
N SER A 188 -3.90 34.86 60.93
CA SER A 188 -3.42 33.61 60.33
C SER A 188 -4.47 32.50 60.42
N GLY A 189 -4.73 31.82 59.31
CA GLY A 189 -5.76 30.80 59.17
C GLY A 189 -7.19 31.30 58.98
N ALA A 190 -7.42 32.61 58.88
CA ALA A 190 -8.72 33.16 58.47
C ALA A 190 -8.98 32.94 56.96
N PRO A 191 -10.24 32.84 56.52
CA PRO A 191 -10.58 32.84 55.10
C PRO A 191 -10.48 34.25 54.52
N LEU A 192 -10.19 34.34 53.23
CA LEU A 192 -10.50 35.52 52.41
C LEU A 192 -11.79 35.21 51.64
N LEU A 193 -12.81 36.06 51.76
CA LEU A 193 -14.10 35.92 51.10
C LEU A 193 -14.28 36.92 49.95
N ASP A 194 -14.88 36.47 48.84
CA ASP A 194 -15.36 37.35 47.77
C ASP A 194 -16.65 38.10 48.16
N ASN A 195 -17.09 39.02 47.31
CA ASN A 195 -18.32 39.81 47.52
C ASN A 195 -19.64 39.01 47.49
N LYS A 196 -19.58 37.69 47.30
CA LYS A 196 -20.72 36.74 47.40
C LYS A 196 -20.61 35.85 48.63
N GLY A 197 -19.51 35.93 49.39
CA GLY A 197 -19.24 35.10 50.55
C GLY A 197 -18.57 33.75 50.23
N HIS A 198 -18.06 33.55 49.02
CA HIS A 198 -17.26 32.37 48.68
C HIS A 198 -15.82 32.55 49.20
N VAL A 199 -15.20 31.48 49.68
CA VAL A 199 -13.80 31.53 50.11
C VAL A 199 -12.85 31.36 48.93
N VAL A 200 -11.86 32.24 48.83
CA VAL A 200 -10.89 32.26 47.71
C VAL A 200 -9.47 31.91 48.13
N ALA A 201 -9.12 32.12 49.40
CA ALA A 201 -7.78 31.83 49.94
C ALA A 201 -7.77 31.67 51.47
N VAL A 202 -6.69 31.08 51.98
CA VAL A 202 -6.35 30.96 53.41
C VAL A 202 -5.26 31.97 53.75
N LEU A 203 -5.50 32.83 54.74
CA LEU A 203 -4.57 33.87 55.15
C LEU A 203 -3.34 33.31 55.89
N GLN A 204 -2.14 33.55 55.38
CA GLN A 204 -0.89 33.01 55.94
C GLN A 204 -0.24 33.88 57.03
N GLY A 205 -0.70 35.11 57.17
CA GLY A 205 -0.32 35.99 58.27
C GLY A 205 -0.35 37.46 57.91
N GLY A 206 0.15 38.25 58.85
CA GLY A 206 0.42 39.67 58.72
C GLY A 206 1.49 40.03 59.73
N LEU A 207 2.46 40.84 59.32
CA LEU A 207 3.44 41.43 60.25
C LEU A 207 2.68 42.30 61.28
N ALA A 208 3.37 42.74 62.33
CA ALA A 208 2.79 43.62 63.35
C ALA A 208 2.17 44.88 62.70
N GLU A 209 0.83 44.92 62.65
CA GLU A 209 0.02 45.92 61.93
C GLU A 209 0.50 46.21 60.49
N ALA A 210 0.68 45.18 59.67
CA ALA A 210 1.04 45.36 58.26
C ALA A 210 -0.11 45.97 57.43
N GLU A 211 0.24 46.93 56.56
CA GLU A 211 -0.66 47.45 55.51
C GLU A 211 -0.89 46.47 54.35
N HIS A 212 -0.11 45.39 54.27
CA HIS A 212 -0.16 44.38 53.22
C HIS A 212 -0.18 42.97 53.84
N GLY A 213 -0.70 41.99 53.10
CA GLY A 213 -0.75 40.60 53.54
C GLY A 213 -0.75 39.62 52.37
N PHE A 214 -0.49 38.34 52.68
CA PHE A 214 -0.49 37.27 51.69
C PHE A 214 -1.34 36.07 52.11
N ALA A 215 -1.98 35.46 51.13
CA ALA A 215 -2.83 34.29 51.31
C ALA A 215 -2.53 33.22 50.26
N VAL A 216 -2.71 31.96 50.63
CA VAL A 216 -2.55 30.80 49.73
C VAL A 216 -3.92 30.43 49.15
N GLN A 217 -3.98 30.20 47.84
CA GLN A 217 -5.25 29.94 47.14
C GLN A 217 -5.98 28.71 47.69
N ILE A 218 -7.30 28.78 47.75
CA ILE A 218 -8.12 27.69 48.31
C ILE A 218 -8.00 26.38 47.51
N SER A 219 -7.58 26.45 46.25
CA SER A 219 -7.28 25.29 45.40
C SER A 219 -6.14 24.40 45.92
N GLU A 220 -5.22 24.92 46.75
CA GLU A 220 -4.13 24.11 47.30
C GLU A 220 -4.61 23.07 48.35
N LEU A 221 -5.90 23.11 48.73
CA LEU A 221 -6.56 22.05 49.49
C LEU A 221 -6.71 20.74 48.67
N GLU A 222 -6.77 20.80 47.35
CA GLU A 222 -6.84 19.60 46.49
C GLU A 222 -5.54 18.77 46.52
N ARG A 223 -4.46 19.32 47.09
CA ARG A 223 -3.13 18.70 47.20
C ARG A 223 -2.79 18.29 48.64
N LEU A 224 -3.77 18.27 49.54
CA LEU A 224 -3.63 17.73 50.90
C LEU A 224 -3.30 16.23 50.86
N VAL A 225 -2.38 15.81 51.73
CA VAL A 225 -2.03 14.39 51.90
C VAL A 225 -2.70 13.85 53.16
N GLU A 226 -3.38 12.70 53.05
CA GLU A 226 -3.94 11.97 54.20
C GLU A 226 -2.86 11.32 55.04
N PHE A 227 -3.10 11.23 56.36
CA PHE A 227 -2.06 10.91 57.32
C PHE A 227 -2.50 9.84 58.34
N ASP A 228 -1.69 8.80 58.52
CA ASP A 228 -1.88 7.84 59.61
C ASP A 228 -1.19 8.32 60.90
N LEU A 229 -1.98 8.88 61.80
CA LEU A 229 -1.56 9.35 63.12
C LEU A 229 -1.03 8.24 64.04
N SER A 230 -1.25 6.96 63.73
CA SER A 230 -0.78 5.83 64.54
C SER A 230 0.76 5.76 64.61
N VAL A 231 1.44 6.21 63.56
CA VAL A 231 2.91 6.29 63.48
C VAL A 231 3.46 7.36 64.44
N PHE A 232 2.68 8.43 64.68
CA PHE A 232 3.14 9.64 65.39
C PHE A 232 2.91 9.61 66.89
N ALA A 233 1.97 8.78 67.38
CA ALA A 233 1.72 8.63 68.81
C ALA A 233 3.00 8.27 69.59
N GLY A 234 3.82 7.33 69.09
CA GLY A 234 5.08 6.92 69.73
C GLY A 234 6.26 7.89 69.57
N ILE A 235 6.17 8.85 68.64
CA ILE A 235 7.18 9.92 68.45
C ILE A 235 6.88 11.09 69.40
N ARG A 236 5.59 11.38 69.61
CA ARG A 236 5.11 12.47 70.47
C ARG A 236 5.54 12.30 71.94
N ASP A 237 5.54 11.08 72.45
CA ASP A 237 5.97 10.77 73.83
C ASP A 237 7.48 11.01 74.08
N LYS A 238 8.27 11.24 73.02
CA LYS A 238 9.70 11.58 73.09
C LYS A 238 10.00 13.08 72.96
N GLY A 239 8.97 13.94 72.88
CA GLY A 239 9.14 15.40 72.88
C GLY A 239 9.67 16.01 71.59
N VAL A 240 9.61 15.30 70.46
CA VAL A 240 10.02 15.81 69.14
C VAL A 240 8.99 16.83 68.65
N SER A 241 9.45 18.01 68.21
CA SER A 241 8.58 19.09 67.76
C SER A 241 8.20 18.95 66.27
N LEU A 242 7.08 19.56 65.86
CA LEU A 242 6.61 19.56 64.46
C LEU A 242 7.63 20.17 63.49
N PHE A 243 8.50 21.08 63.94
CA PHE A 243 9.63 21.59 63.15
C PHE A 243 10.76 20.56 62.97
N ALA A 244 11.06 19.75 63.99
CA ALA A 244 12.01 18.63 63.83
C ALA A 244 11.45 17.50 62.93
N LEU A 245 10.14 17.49 62.64
CA LEU A 245 9.55 16.67 61.56
C LEU A 245 9.80 17.28 60.17
N ALA A 246 10.08 18.57 60.05
CA ALA A 246 10.50 19.21 58.80
C ALA A 246 12.02 19.09 58.56
N GLU A 247 12.83 19.06 59.64
CA GLU A 247 14.29 18.89 59.61
C GLU A 247 14.76 17.41 59.66
N GLY A 248 13.99 16.47 59.09
CA GLY A 248 14.42 15.07 58.93
C GLY A 248 14.51 14.19 60.20
N GLY A 249 14.29 14.74 61.41
CA GLY A 249 14.41 13.99 62.67
C GLY A 249 13.46 12.81 62.83
N TRP A 250 12.32 12.82 62.13
CA TRP A 250 11.38 11.70 62.06
C TRP A 250 11.85 10.55 61.18
N ALA A 251 12.61 10.86 60.12
CA ALA A 251 13.08 9.87 59.17
C ALA A 251 14.02 8.88 59.87
N VAL A 252 15.02 9.40 60.60
CA VAL A 252 15.96 8.62 61.40
C VAL A 252 15.24 7.69 62.40
N GLU A 253 14.14 8.15 63.01
CA GLU A 253 13.39 7.34 63.98
C GLU A 253 12.49 6.29 63.31
N LEU A 254 11.89 6.61 62.14
CA LEU A 254 11.13 5.64 61.34
C LEU A 254 12.03 4.52 60.79
N LEU A 255 13.20 4.88 60.26
CA LEU A 255 14.19 3.92 59.76
C LEU A 255 14.65 2.96 60.87
N LYS A 256 14.96 3.48 62.06
CA LYS A 256 15.26 2.65 63.26
C LYS A 256 14.09 1.74 63.64
N LYS A 257 12.85 2.25 63.67
CA LYS A 257 11.65 1.48 64.02
C LYS A 257 11.43 0.29 63.06
N HIS A 258 11.71 0.48 61.77
CA HIS A 258 11.53 -0.54 60.74
C HIS A 258 12.79 -1.39 60.50
N GLY A 259 13.89 -1.14 61.22
CA GLY A 259 15.15 -1.87 61.06
C GLY A 259 15.85 -1.63 59.72
N VAL A 260 15.61 -0.46 59.11
CA VAL A 260 16.12 -0.09 57.78
C VAL A 260 17.41 0.70 57.96
N GLU A 261 18.51 0.19 57.41
CA GLU A 261 19.80 0.92 57.37
C GLU A 261 19.87 1.84 56.15
N ARG A 262 20.40 3.06 56.32
CA ARG A 262 20.71 3.97 55.20
C ARG A 262 21.89 3.43 54.39
N THR A 263 21.58 2.53 53.47
CA THR A 263 22.50 1.99 52.47
C THR A 263 21.87 2.04 51.09
N ASN A 264 22.68 2.19 50.04
CA ASN A 264 22.19 2.22 48.66
C ASN A 264 21.44 0.92 48.29
N ALA A 265 21.88 -0.22 48.83
CA ALA A 265 21.23 -1.52 48.60
C ALA A 265 19.85 -1.58 49.25
N SER A 266 19.72 -1.09 50.50
CA SER A 266 18.41 -0.98 51.15
C SER A 266 17.51 -0.01 50.38
N PHE A 267 17.98 1.18 50.03
CA PHE A 267 17.18 2.19 49.33
C PHE A 267 16.59 1.70 48.00
N VAL A 268 17.38 0.99 47.18
CA VAL A 268 16.85 0.33 45.96
C VAL A 268 15.83 -0.76 46.29
N ALA A 269 16.03 -1.55 47.36
CA ALA A 269 15.07 -2.57 47.79
C ALA A 269 13.76 -1.98 48.32
N GLU A 270 13.82 -0.87 49.06
CA GLU A 270 12.65 -0.12 49.55
C GLU A 270 11.85 0.49 48.40
N ALA A 271 12.55 1.05 47.41
CA ALA A 271 11.94 1.58 46.20
C ALA A 271 11.23 0.47 45.39
N ARG A 272 11.89 -0.68 45.20
CA ARG A 272 11.32 -1.88 44.55
C ARG A 272 10.07 -2.39 45.30
N ALA A 273 10.12 -2.42 46.63
CA ALA A 273 9.03 -2.88 47.49
C ALA A 273 7.83 -1.93 47.53
N GLY A 274 7.96 -0.68 47.08
CA GLY A 274 6.87 0.30 47.13
C GLY A 274 6.64 0.94 48.50
N ARG A 275 7.61 0.89 49.41
CA ARG A 275 7.49 1.44 50.77
C ARG A 275 7.71 2.96 50.78
N ASN A 276 6.67 3.68 50.32
CA ASN A 276 6.65 5.13 50.10
C ASN A 276 7.18 5.94 51.29
N ASP A 277 6.78 5.55 52.51
CA ASP A 277 7.15 6.14 53.79
C ASP A 277 8.64 5.95 54.11
N ILE A 278 9.16 4.74 53.88
CA ILE A 278 10.58 4.41 54.09
C ILE A 278 11.47 5.07 53.03
N VAL A 279 11.04 5.10 51.76
CA VAL A 279 11.76 5.80 50.67
C VAL A 279 11.84 7.29 50.95
N LEU A 280 10.71 7.91 51.36
CA LEU A 280 10.66 9.32 51.73
C LEU A 280 11.56 9.62 52.94
N ALA A 281 11.56 8.76 53.95
CA ALA A 281 12.47 8.88 55.09
C ALA A 281 13.95 8.77 54.68
N LEU A 282 14.32 7.80 53.84
CA LEU A 282 15.71 7.66 53.35
C LEU A 282 16.18 8.91 52.59
N LEU A 283 15.30 9.50 51.77
CA LEU A 283 15.57 10.76 51.05
C LEU A 283 15.73 11.97 52.00
N GLN A 284 14.94 12.04 53.07
CA GLN A 284 15.04 13.11 54.07
C GLN A 284 16.17 12.91 55.10
N ASP A 285 16.74 11.71 55.19
CA ASP A 285 18.03 11.46 55.85
C ASP A 285 19.21 11.68 54.88
N ASP A 286 19.11 12.63 53.94
CA ASP A 286 20.12 12.99 52.94
C ASP A 286 20.68 11.82 52.09
N ILE A 287 19.93 10.75 51.81
CA ILE A 287 20.36 9.82 50.75
C ILE A 287 20.14 10.48 49.38
N HIS A 288 21.15 10.40 48.50
CA HIS A 288 21.02 10.91 47.13
C HIS A 288 19.90 10.12 46.40
N PRO A 289 19.02 10.77 45.62
CA PRO A 289 17.88 10.09 44.98
C PRO A 289 18.30 9.03 43.97
N ASP A 290 19.47 9.20 43.33
CA ASP A 290 20.12 8.18 42.48
C ASP A 290 21.08 7.24 43.25
N ALA A 291 21.02 7.13 44.59
CA ALA A 291 21.94 6.25 45.33
C ALA A 291 21.66 4.76 45.04
N HIS A 292 22.59 4.10 44.34
CA HIS A 292 22.52 2.67 44.01
C HIS A 292 23.82 1.91 44.31
N PRO A 293 23.79 0.58 44.46
CA PRO A 293 25.01 -0.24 44.54
C PRO A 293 25.82 -0.17 43.24
N PRO A 294 27.16 -0.34 43.27
CA PRO A 294 27.97 -0.45 42.06
C PRO A 294 27.46 -1.58 41.13
N GLY A 295 27.14 -1.24 39.89
CA GLY A 295 26.56 -2.18 38.90
C GLY A 295 25.10 -2.59 39.16
N GLY A 296 24.45 -2.06 40.20
CA GLY A 296 23.02 -2.24 40.45
C GLY A 296 22.14 -1.19 39.74
N GLU A 297 20.86 -1.51 39.56
CA GLU A 297 19.87 -0.56 39.03
C GLU A 297 19.61 0.61 39.97
N ARG A 298 19.17 1.74 39.42
CA ARG A 298 18.78 2.93 40.19
C ARG A 298 17.45 2.72 40.92
N PRO A 299 17.19 3.41 42.05
CA PRO A 299 15.91 3.36 42.76
C PRO A 299 14.71 3.65 41.86
N LEU A 300 14.84 4.60 40.91
CA LEU A 300 13.78 4.95 39.97
C LEU A 300 13.47 3.81 38.98
N VAL A 301 14.50 3.14 38.45
CA VAL A 301 14.34 1.99 37.54
C VAL A 301 13.70 0.81 38.28
N ALA A 302 14.10 0.55 39.53
CA ALA A 302 13.51 -0.48 40.38
C ALA A 302 12.03 -0.20 40.71
N ALA A 303 11.71 1.06 41.03
CA ALA A 303 10.33 1.49 41.31
C ALA A 303 9.43 1.33 40.06
N VAL A 304 9.91 1.73 38.89
CA VAL A 304 9.15 1.65 37.62
C VAL A 304 8.96 0.20 37.19
N SER A 305 10.00 -0.65 37.34
CA SER A 305 9.92 -2.09 37.01
C SER A 305 8.86 -2.84 37.81
N GLU A 306 8.54 -2.37 39.02
CA GLU A 306 7.55 -2.95 39.92
C GLU A 306 6.22 -2.18 39.98
N GLY A 307 6.01 -1.23 39.06
CA GLY A 307 4.77 -0.46 38.99
C GLY A 307 4.54 0.53 40.16
N ARG A 308 5.59 0.95 40.88
CA ARG A 308 5.50 1.76 42.10
C ARG A 308 5.33 3.25 41.79
N VAL A 309 4.18 3.63 41.23
CA VAL A 309 3.84 5.01 40.81
C VAL A 309 4.18 6.05 41.88
N THR A 310 3.79 5.83 43.14
CA THR A 310 4.03 6.78 44.23
C THR A 310 5.52 6.91 44.58
N VAL A 311 6.26 5.80 44.62
CA VAL A 311 7.73 5.82 44.81
C VAL A 311 8.42 6.55 43.67
N ALA A 312 8.07 6.25 42.41
CA ALA A 312 8.65 6.91 41.24
C ALA A 312 8.41 8.43 41.28
N ARG A 313 7.19 8.85 41.64
CA ARG A 313 6.83 10.27 41.84
C ARG A 313 7.67 10.94 42.93
N ILE A 314 7.84 10.28 44.08
CA ILE A 314 8.69 10.77 45.19
C ILE A 314 10.14 10.91 44.72
N LEU A 315 10.71 9.90 44.06
CA LEU A 315 12.10 9.93 43.59
C LEU A 315 12.36 11.09 42.61
N VAL A 316 11.46 11.33 41.64
CA VAL A 316 11.61 12.45 40.71
C VAL A 316 11.39 13.81 41.39
N GLN A 317 10.48 13.92 42.36
CA GLN A 317 10.32 15.14 43.18
C GLN A 317 11.59 15.47 43.99
N TYR A 318 12.34 14.46 44.44
CA TYR A 318 13.61 14.65 45.15
C TYR A 318 14.83 14.74 44.21
N GLY A 319 14.62 14.84 42.89
CA GLY A 319 15.69 15.09 41.92
C GLY A 319 16.42 13.85 41.41
N ALA A 320 15.79 12.66 41.40
CA ALA A 320 16.31 11.51 40.66
C ALA A 320 16.47 11.86 39.17
N SER A 321 17.64 11.59 38.58
CA SER A 321 17.89 12.02 37.21
C SER A 321 17.08 11.22 36.19
N LEU A 322 16.44 11.95 35.27
CA LEU A 322 15.71 11.40 34.12
C LEU A 322 16.59 11.27 32.87
N ASP A 323 17.87 11.67 32.95
CA ASP A 323 18.80 11.69 31.83
C ASP A 323 19.69 10.42 31.72
N GLY A 324 20.68 10.46 30.83
CA GLY A 324 21.68 9.41 30.69
C GLY A 324 21.12 8.05 30.25
N GLU A 325 21.83 6.97 30.60
CA GLU A 325 21.42 5.60 30.30
C GLU A 325 20.26 5.14 31.20
N GLN A 326 20.33 5.46 32.49
CA GLN A 326 19.40 4.93 33.50
C GLN A 326 18.03 5.61 33.46
N GLY A 327 17.93 6.90 33.11
CA GLY A 327 16.66 7.53 32.78
C GLY A 327 16.01 6.91 31.53
N GLY A 328 16.83 6.62 30.51
CA GLY A 328 16.41 5.85 29.33
C GLY A 328 15.85 4.46 29.69
N ASN A 329 16.49 3.75 30.60
CA ASN A 329 16.01 2.45 31.10
C ASN A 329 14.66 2.58 31.83
N ALA A 330 14.46 3.62 32.64
CA ALA A 330 13.19 3.89 33.31
C ALA A 330 12.06 4.18 32.32
N ILE A 331 12.31 5.01 31.30
CA ILE A 331 11.34 5.26 30.21
C ILE A 331 11.04 3.96 29.45
N SER A 332 12.07 3.19 29.11
CA SER A 332 11.92 1.92 28.38
C SER A 332 11.05 0.94 29.13
N LYS A 333 11.26 0.78 30.44
CA LYS A 333 10.43 -0.09 31.27
C LYS A 333 8.99 0.39 31.37
N ALA A 334 8.75 1.70 31.48
CA ALA A 334 7.40 2.27 31.49
C ALA A 334 6.65 2.05 30.15
N SER A 335 7.35 2.17 29.01
CA SER A 335 6.79 1.89 27.68
C SER A 335 6.58 0.39 27.42
N GLU A 336 7.48 -0.48 27.87
CA GLU A 336 7.35 -1.95 27.82
C GLU A 336 6.06 -2.42 28.52
N VAL A 337 5.76 -1.88 29.71
CA VAL A 337 4.53 -2.20 30.45
C VAL A 337 3.31 -1.35 30.03
N GLN A 338 3.48 -0.45 29.06
CA GLN A 338 2.45 0.43 28.50
C GLN A 338 1.75 1.35 29.55
N ASP A 339 2.42 1.68 30.66
CA ASP A 339 1.86 2.53 31.73
C ASP A 339 2.11 4.01 31.45
N LEU A 340 1.06 4.71 31.00
CA LEU A 340 1.11 6.16 30.73
C LEU A 340 1.39 7.00 31.98
N THR A 341 1.01 6.55 33.17
CA THR A 341 1.26 7.29 34.42
C THR A 341 2.73 7.24 34.78
N LEU A 342 3.33 6.05 34.77
CA LEU A 342 4.77 5.89 34.98
C LEU A 342 5.57 6.60 33.88
N PHE A 343 5.18 6.42 32.61
CA PHE A 343 5.82 7.09 31.49
C PHE A 343 5.83 8.61 31.64
N LYS A 344 4.71 9.22 32.05
CA LYS A 344 4.65 10.67 32.30
C LYS A 344 5.59 11.13 33.41
N ILE A 345 5.75 10.34 34.47
CA ILE A 345 6.68 10.64 35.56
C ILE A 345 8.13 10.60 35.04
N VAL A 346 8.53 9.52 34.37
CA VAL A 346 9.93 9.31 33.94
C VAL A 346 10.33 10.09 32.68
N ALA A 347 9.37 10.51 31.86
CA ALA A 347 9.58 11.42 30.74
C ALA A 347 9.55 12.91 31.14
N GLY A 348 9.34 13.24 32.42
CA GLY A 348 9.25 14.64 32.89
C GLY A 348 7.96 15.38 32.47
N LEU A 349 6.94 14.66 32.01
CA LEU A 349 5.68 15.22 31.47
C LEU A 349 4.55 15.31 32.52
N ASP A 350 4.79 14.84 33.74
CA ASP A 350 3.83 14.95 34.83
C ASP A 350 3.93 16.32 35.54
N LYS A 351 3.15 17.28 35.04
CA LYS A 351 3.01 18.66 35.56
C LYS A 351 2.62 18.78 37.04
N SER A 352 2.26 17.69 37.72
CA SER A 352 2.05 17.71 39.18
C SER A 352 3.35 17.62 39.98
N ILE A 353 4.47 17.26 39.34
CA ILE A 353 5.81 17.15 39.92
C ILE A 353 6.59 18.44 39.67
N ALA A 354 7.13 19.04 40.73
CA ALA A 354 8.13 20.10 40.61
C ALA A 354 9.50 19.46 40.37
N TYR A 355 9.89 19.30 39.10
CA TYR A 355 11.23 18.86 38.72
C TYR A 355 12.21 20.04 38.74
N SER A 356 13.44 19.81 39.21
CA SER A 356 14.46 20.85 39.45
C SER A 356 15.46 21.05 38.31
N GLY A 357 15.39 20.25 37.24
CA GLY A 357 16.24 20.39 36.05
C GLY A 357 15.82 21.54 35.13
N SER A 358 16.67 21.88 34.16
CA SER A 358 16.38 22.96 33.22
C SER A 358 15.41 22.55 32.11
N GLU A 359 14.78 23.53 31.47
CA GLU A 359 13.91 23.32 30.29
C GLU A 359 14.65 22.58 29.15
N ALA A 360 15.97 22.81 29.01
CA ALA A 360 16.80 22.12 28.03
C ALA A 360 16.99 20.62 28.36
N ASP A 361 17.09 20.29 29.66
CA ASP A 361 17.18 18.90 30.11
C ASP A 361 15.86 18.17 29.87
N LEU A 362 14.73 18.80 30.21
CA LEU A 362 13.39 18.28 29.95
C LEU A 362 13.15 18.02 28.45
N ARG A 363 13.58 18.94 27.57
CA ARG A 363 13.50 18.71 26.11
C ARG A 363 14.29 17.49 25.66
N ASN A 364 15.49 17.28 26.20
CA ASN A 364 16.33 16.12 25.87
C ASN A 364 15.73 14.80 26.39
N VAL A 365 15.13 14.82 27.59
CA VAL A 365 14.36 13.69 28.15
C VAL A 365 13.16 13.37 27.28
N SER A 366 12.35 14.37 26.89
CA SER A 366 11.20 14.23 25.98
C SER A 366 11.59 13.68 24.60
N HIS A 367 12.74 14.10 24.07
CA HIS A 367 13.23 13.60 22.78
C HIS A 367 13.67 12.13 22.84
N ARG A 368 14.33 11.71 23.93
CA ARG A 368 14.58 10.29 24.22
C ARG A 368 13.27 9.53 24.46
N ALA A 369 12.31 10.14 25.14
CA ALA A 369 11.03 9.51 25.42
C ALA A 369 10.20 9.26 24.15
N LEU A 370 10.32 10.12 23.14
CA LEU A 370 9.76 9.88 21.81
C LEU A 370 10.41 8.66 21.14
N GLU A 371 11.74 8.60 21.09
CA GLU A 371 12.49 7.46 20.53
C GLU A 371 12.10 6.15 21.21
N VAL A 372 12.14 6.11 22.54
CA VAL A 372 11.82 4.92 23.33
C VAL A 372 10.35 4.52 23.16
N ALA A 373 9.41 5.47 23.18
CA ALA A 373 8.00 5.15 22.97
C ALA A 373 7.73 4.55 21.58
N ILE A 374 8.42 5.03 20.53
CA ILE A 374 8.35 4.42 19.19
C ILE A 374 8.86 2.98 19.20
N SER A 375 9.97 2.70 19.89
CA SER A 375 10.56 1.34 19.94
C SER A 375 9.66 0.27 20.61
N TRP A 376 8.71 0.70 21.45
CA TRP A 376 7.74 -0.15 22.16
C TRP A 376 6.29 -0.02 21.61
N ASP A 377 6.14 0.60 20.44
CA ASP A 377 4.88 1.01 19.81
C ASP A 377 3.87 1.73 20.76
N PHE A 378 4.38 2.50 21.72
CA PHE A 378 3.59 3.08 22.81
C PHE A 378 2.88 4.39 22.40
N ALA A 379 1.83 4.25 21.58
CA ALA A 379 1.07 5.36 21.03
C ALA A 379 0.49 6.38 22.06
N PRO A 380 0.04 5.99 23.27
CA PRO A 380 -0.35 6.96 24.30
C PRO A 380 0.82 7.84 24.76
N GLY A 381 2.01 7.27 24.92
CA GLY A 381 3.23 8.00 25.29
C GLY A 381 3.63 9.01 24.22
N ILE A 382 3.62 8.59 22.94
CA ILE A 382 3.89 9.48 21.80
C ILE A 382 2.90 10.64 21.76
N THR A 383 1.59 10.35 21.94
CA THR A 383 0.55 11.39 22.00
C THR A 383 0.85 12.42 23.09
N GLN A 384 1.28 11.96 24.26
CA GLN A 384 1.60 12.82 25.40
C GLN A 384 2.91 13.62 25.24
N VAL A 385 3.94 13.05 24.61
CA VAL A 385 5.19 13.77 24.27
C VAL A 385 4.89 14.88 23.25
N LEU A 386 4.16 14.57 22.18
CA LEU A 386 3.87 15.51 21.10
C LEU A 386 2.83 16.58 21.49
N ALA A 387 2.01 16.33 22.52
CA ALA A 387 1.12 17.35 23.08
C ALA A 387 1.90 18.47 23.81
N GLU A 388 3.02 18.13 24.46
CA GLU A 388 3.87 19.09 25.17
C GLU A 388 4.97 19.68 24.28
N HIS A 389 5.52 18.87 23.37
CA HIS A 389 6.60 19.24 22.46
C HIS A 389 6.29 18.81 21.00
N PRO A 390 5.36 19.47 20.30
CA PRO A 390 4.92 19.06 18.97
C PRO A 390 6.04 19.10 17.91
N GLY A 391 7.06 19.95 18.09
CA GLY A 391 8.20 20.03 17.19
C GLY A 391 9.04 18.74 17.10
N LEU A 392 8.99 17.86 18.11
CA LEU A 392 9.78 16.62 18.13
C LEU A 392 9.34 15.61 17.05
N ALA A 393 8.14 15.73 16.48
CA ALA A 393 7.72 14.94 15.32
C ALA A 393 8.42 15.35 14.01
N LEU A 394 9.05 16.54 13.98
CA LEU A 394 9.57 17.21 12.79
C LEU A 394 11.09 17.47 12.89
N GLU A 395 11.81 16.72 13.73
CA GLU A 395 13.27 16.71 13.80
C GLU A 395 13.82 15.27 13.94
N PRO A 396 15.09 15.01 13.58
CA PRO A 396 15.70 13.69 13.72
C PRO A 396 15.89 13.29 15.19
N LEU A 397 15.55 12.05 15.52
CA LEU A 397 15.76 11.40 16.83
C LEU A 397 17.26 11.37 17.22
N PRO A 398 17.60 11.09 18.49
CA PRO A 398 19.00 11.00 18.95
C PRO A 398 19.87 10.01 18.15
N ASN A 399 19.26 8.97 17.59
CA ASN A 399 19.90 8.00 16.69
C ASN A 399 20.15 8.50 15.25
N GLY A 400 19.78 9.76 14.94
CA GLY A 400 19.97 10.41 13.65
C GLY A 400 18.87 10.14 12.60
N LYS A 401 17.84 9.35 12.93
CA LYS A 401 16.75 9.00 12.01
C LYS A 401 15.52 9.86 12.23
N TRP A 402 14.73 10.07 11.18
CA TRP A 402 13.42 10.71 11.32
C TRP A 402 12.46 9.80 12.11
N PRO A 403 11.60 10.35 12.98
CA PRO A 403 10.70 9.55 13.82
C PRO A 403 9.87 8.53 13.02
N LEU A 404 9.39 8.91 11.83
CA LEU A 404 8.58 8.06 10.98
C LEU A 404 9.38 6.93 10.32
N GLN A 405 10.65 7.19 9.96
CA GLN A 405 11.57 6.18 9.47
C GLN A 405 11.90 5.16 10.56
N PHE A 406 12.16 5.62 11.79
CA PHE A 406 12.44 4.75 12.93
C PHE A 406 11.23 3.90 13.34
N ALA A 407 10.01 4.45 13.24
CA ALA A 407 8.78 3.69 13.43
C ALA A 407 8.61 2.57 12.39
N ALA A 408 8.93 2.83 11.12
CA ALA A 408 8.89 1.82 10.05
C ALA A 408 9.93 0.70 10.24
N GLU A 409 11.13 1.03 10.69
CA GLU A 409 12.16 0.03 11.04
C GLU A 409 11.77 -0.81 12.27
N SER A 410 11.11 -0.18 13.25
CA SER A 410 10.65 -0.82 14.50
C SER A 410 9.34 -1.59 14.35
N LYS A 411 8.69 -1.54 13.17
CA LYS A 411 7.35 -2.10 12.90
C LYS A 411 6.24 -1.54 13.82
N ALA A 412 6.36 -0.27 14.17
CA ALA A 412 5.54 0.42 15.17
C ALA A 412 4.39 1.22 14.48
N SER A 413 3.33 0.52 14.04
CA SER A 413 2.27 1.12 13.21
C SER A 413 1.35 2.08 13.96
N ASP A 414 1.11 1.86 15.26
CA ASP A 414 0.31 2.78 16.06
C ASP A 414 1.08 4.08 16.34
N SER A 415 2.39 3.96 16.52
CA SER A 415 3.35 5.07 16.64
C SER A 415 3.43 5.90 15.36
N ALA A 416 3.58 5.23 14.20
CA ALA A 416 3.54 5.89 12.91
C ALA A 416 2.20 6.65 12.72
N SER A 417 1.07 6.06 13.13
CA SER A 417 -0.23 6.73 13.08
C SER A 417 -0.30 8.01 13.92
N ARG A 418 0.34 8.04 15.10
CA ARG A 418 0.42 9.26 15.94
C ARG A 418 1.37 10.31 15.37
N LEU A 419 2.55 9.91 14.90
CA LEU A 419 3.52 10.80 14.26
C LEU A 419 2.92 11.49 13.02
N VAL A 420 2.26 10.71 12.17
CA VAL A 420 1.56 11.19 10.96
C VAL A 420 0.38 12.11 11.32
N ALA A 421 -0.35 11.84 12.40
CA ALA A 421 -1.40 12.74 12.89
C ALA A 421 -0.84 14.07 13.43
N ALA A 422 0.39 14.08 13.96
CA ALA A 422 1.12 15.28 14.35
C ALA A 422 1.81 16.01 13.17
N GLY A 423 1.67 15.51 11.94
CA GLY A 423 2.18 16.15 10.73
C GLY A 423 3.56 15.68 10.25
N ALA A 424 4.14 14.62 10.84
CA ALA A 424 5.38 14.03 10.34
C ALA A 424 5.20 13.53 8.89
N ASN A 425 6.09 13.96 8.00
CA ASN A 425 6.03 13.64 6.56
C ASN A 425 7.42 13.48 5.90
N GLN A 426 8.50 13.69 6.64
CA GLN A 426 9.88 13.62 6.19
C GLN A 426 10.30 12.15 6.00
N GLU A 427 11.06 11.88 4.93
CA GLU A 427 11.52 10.55 4.52
C GLU A 427 10.42 9.46 4.42
N THR A 428 9.16 9.87 4.20
CA THR A 428 8.03 8.93 4.15
C THR A 428 8.16 7.87 3.04
N ARG A 429 8.84 8.19 1.93
CA ARG A 429 9.13 7.20 0.86
C ARG A 429 10.02 6.07 1.37
N ASP A 430 11.07 6.39 2.12
CA ASP A 430 12.00 5.40 2.68
C ASP A 430 11.35 4.61 3.83
N ALA A 431 10.48 5.24 4.62
CA ALA A 431 9.65 4.56 5.61
C ALA A 431 8.71 3.53 4.95
N ILE A 432 7.98 3.91 3.88
CA ILE A 432 7.12 2.99 3.12
C ILE A 432 7.96 1.85 2.50
N LEU A 433 9.08 2.17 1.85
CA LEU A 433 9.96 1.15 1.25
C LEU A 433 10.51 0.17 2.29
N THR A 434 10.78 0.62 3.51
CA THR A 434 11.19 -0.22 4.64
C THR A 434 10.05 -1.14 5.09
N ALA A 435 8.83 -0.61 5.22
CA ALA A 435 7.64 -1.39 5.54
C ALA A 435 7.33 -2.48 4.49
N ILE A 436 7.41 -2.12 3.20
CA ILE A 436 7.24 -3.08 2.10
C ILE A 436 8.32 -4.17 2.17
N LYS A 437 9.60 -3.81 2.30
CA LYS A 437 10.71 -4.78 2.44
C LYS A 437 10.53 -5.73 3.64
N GLY A 438 9.93 -5.24 4.73
CA GLY A 438 9.63 -6.00 5.94
C GLY A 438 8.33 -6.82 5.92
N ASP A 439 7.57 -6.77 4.83
CA ASP A 439 6.21 -7.32 4.65
C ASP A 439 5.20 -6.87 5.74
N ASP A 440 5.29 -5.60 6.12
CA ASP A 440 4.51 -4.96 7.19
C ASP A 440 3.29 -4.22 6.61
N LEU A 441 2.17 -4.94 6.47
CA LEU A 441 0.91 -4.38 5.98
C LEU A 441 0.34 -3.25 6.88
N PRO A 442 0.27 -3.39 8.23
CA PRO A 442 -0.19 -2.30 9.10
C PRO A 442 0.56 -0.99 8.88
N MET A 443 1.90 -1.02 8.80
CA MET A 443 2.69 0.17 8.51
C MET A 443 2.44 0.73 7.10
N VAL A 444 2.30 -0.14 6.08
CA VAL A 444 1.95 0.31 4.72
C VAL A 444 0.57 0.98 4.68
N GLU A 445 -0.44 0.47 5.41
CA GLU A 445 -1.78 1.08 5.43
C GLU A 445 -1.80 2.49 6.03
N VAL A 446 -0.99 2.75 7.06
CA VAL A 446 -0.81 4.10 7.65
C VAL A 446 -0.17 5.05 6.63
N LEU A 447 0.81 4.57 5.87
CA LEU A 447 1.68 5.40 5.05
C LEU A 447 1.28 5.50 3.57
N ARG A 448 0.47 4.56 3.02
CA ARG A 448 0.16 4.46 1.58
C ARG A 448 -0.38 5.74 0.95
N ARG A 449 -1.04 6.59 1.75
CA ARG A 449 -1.56 7.91 1.33
C ARG A 449 -0.47 8.94 0.95
N PHE A 450 0.79 8.67 1.31
CA PHE A 450 1.96 9.47 0.95
C PHE A 450 2.77 8.83 -0.19
N TRP A 451 2.35 7.66 -0.67
CA TRP A 451 2.96 7.05 -1.85
C TRP A 451 2.57 7.84 -3.09
N ASN A 452 3.57 8.48 -3.72
CA ASN A 452 3.43 9.14 -5.00
C ASN A 452 4.13 8.27 -6.05
N ASP A 453 3.39 7.84 -7.07
CA ASP A 453 3.93 7.14 -8.22
C ASP A 453 4.87 8.07 -9.00
N VAL A 454 6.08 7.59 -9.27
CA VAL A 454 7.09 8.31 -10.06
C VAL A 454 7.10 7.74 -11.46
N GLU A 455 7.06 8.60 -12.48
CA GLU A 455 7.05 8.18 -13.87
C GLU A 455 8.32 7.35 -14.20
N GLY A 456 8.12 6.15 -14.77
CA GLY A 456 9.19 5.20 -15.06
C GLY A 456 9.58 4.26 -13.91
N ASP A 457 9.08 4.48 -12.69
CA ASP A 457 9.27 3.58 -11.54
C ASP A 457 8.05 2.66 -11.35
N CYS A 458 8.16 1.66 -10.47
CA CYS A 458 7.02 0.81 -10.12
C CYS A 458 6.08 1.54 -9.13
N ASN A 459 4.78 1.30 -9.26
CA ASN A 459 3.80 1.74 -8.26
C ASN A 459 3.86 0.87 -6.98
N LEU A 460 2.99 1.15 -6.00
CA LEU A 460 2.96 0.44 -4.72
C LEU A 460 2.80 -1.09 -4.88
N VAL A 461 1.93 -1.53 -5.79
CA VAL A 461 1.68 -2.96 -6.08
C VAL A 461 2.91 -3.60 -6.74
N GLY A 462 3.48 -2.95 -7.77
CA GLY A 462 4.69 -3.41 -8.46
C GLY A 462 5.91 -3.48 -7.53
N THR A 463 6.01 -2.52 -6.61
CA THR A 463 7.06 -2.49 -5.58
C THR A 463 6.93 -3.64 -4.59
N ALA A 464 5.71 -3.94 -4.11
CA ALA A 464 5.45 -5.11 -3.26
C ALA A 464 5.80 -6.43 -3.95
N ILE A 465 5.48 -6.56 -5.24
CA ILE A 465 5.87 -7.70 -6.08
C ILE A 465 7.39 -7.83 -6.14
N ASN A 466 8.09 -6.76 -6.51
CA ASN A 466 9.56 -6.75 -6.66
C ASN A 466 10.29 -7.14 -5.36
N TYR A 467 9.80 -6.74 -4.19
CA TYR A 467 10.37 -7.19 -2.92
C TYR A 467 9.96 -8.62 -2.56
N GLY A 468 8.77 -9.08 -2.95
CA GLY A 468 8.26 -10.41 -2.60
C GLY A 468 7.30 -10.42 -1.40
N SER A 469 6.74 -9.25 -1.08
CA SER A 469 6.01 -8.96 0.16
C SER A 469 4.57 -9.44 0.05
N LYS A 470 4.27 -10.63 0.57
CA LYS A 470 2.99 -11.32 0.34
C LYS A 470 1.84 -10.64 1.07
N ASN A 471 2.01 -10.32 2.35
CA ASN A 471 0.96 -9.73 3.17
C ASN A 471 0.63 -8.32 2.67
N VAL A 472 1.67 -7.52 2.40
CA VAL A 472 1.54 -6.20 1.79
C VAL A 472 0.84 -6.31 0.44
N LEU A 473 1.27 -7.21 -0.44
CA LEU A 473 0.66 -7.40 -1.76
C LEU A 473 -0.85 -7.71 -1.66
N SER A 474 -1.23 -8.68 -0.83
CA SER A 474 -2.65 -9.03 -0.66
C SER A 474 -3.48 -7.86 -0.16
N GLY A 475 -2.96 -7.04 0.76
CA GLY A 475 -3.66 -5.83 1.22
C GLY A 475 -3.73 -4.71 0.18
N VAL A 476 -2.64 -4.42 -0.55
CA VAL A 476 -2.65 -3.34 -1.57
C VAL A 476 -3.34 -3.75 -2.88
N LEU A 477 -3.54 -5.05 -3.14
CA LEU A 477 -4.40 -5.51 -4.23
C LEU A 477 -5.88 -5.27 -3.94
N GLU A 478 -6.30 -5.25 -2.67
CA GLU A 478 -7.69 -5.00 -2.29
C GLU A 478 -8.08 -3.53 -2.60
N GLY A 479 -8.93 -3.36 -3.62
CA GLY A 479 -9.30 -2.04 -4.15
C GLY A 479 -8.40 -1.51 -5.27
N SER A 480 -7.31 -2.21 -5.62
CA SER A 480 -6.48 -1.88 -6.79
C SER A 480 -6.98 -2.57 -8.06
N ASN A 481 -6.65 -2.00 -9.22
CA ASN A 481 -6.89 -2.66 -10.51
C ASN A 481 -5.84 -3.76 -10.73
N VAL A 482 -6.21 -5.03 -10.48
CA VAL A 482 -5.35 -6.23 -10.68
C VAL A 482 -4.83 -6.39 -12.12
N ASN A 483 -5.36 -5.64 -13.07
CA ASN A 483 -4.98 -5.64 -14.49
C ASN A 483 -4.40 -4.29 -14.94
N GLY A 484 -4.23 -3.33 -14.02
CA GLY A 484 -3.61 -2.04 -14.27
C GLY A 484 -2.10 -2.15 -14.45
N ARG A 485 -1.47 -1.06 -14.90
CA ARG A 485 -0.01 -0.93 -14.98
C ARG A 485 0.58 -0.88 -13.57
N VAL A 486 1.64 -1.64 -13.32
CA VAL A 486 2.38 -1.60 -12.03
C VAL A 486 3.87 -1.32 -12.18
N CYS A 487 4.48 -1.73 -13.28
CA CYS A 487 5.87 -1.43 -13.62
C CYS A 487 5.93 -1.22 -15.14
N GLY A 488 5.91 0.04 -15.61
CA GLY A 488 5.81 0.36 -17.04
C GLY A 488 4.55 -0.21 -17.71
N ASP A 489 4.74 -1.20 -18.58
CA ASP A 489 3.67 -1.88 -19.31
C ASP A 489 3.22 -3.21 -18.66
N ASP A 490 3.82 -3.61 -17.55
CA ASP A 490 3.46 -4.85 -16.87
C ASP A 490 2.26 -4.71 -15.93
N THR A 491 1.38 -5.70 -15.97
CA THR A 491 0.33 -5.95 -14.95
C THR A 491 0.93 -6.68 -13.74
N PRO A 492 0.24 -6.74 -12.58
CA PRO A 492 0.67 -7.54 -11.42
C PRO A 492 1.13 -8.96 -11.78
N LEU A 493 0.41 -9.65 -12.67
CA LEU A 493 0.76 -10.98 -13.14
C LEU A 493 2.11 -10.99 -13.88
N PHE A 494 2.30 -10.11 -14.87
CA PHE A 494 3.56 -10.07 -15.63
C PHE A 494 4.75 -9.57 -14.81
N ALA A 495 4.54 -8.60 -13.92
CA ALA A 495 5.56 -8.16 -12.98
C ALA A 495 6.03 -9.32 -12.10
N ALA A 496 5.10 -10.14 -11.57
CA ALA A 496 5.44 -11.30 -10.75
C ALA A 496 6.14 -12.42 -11.53
N LEU A 497 5.74 -12.67 -12.78
CA LEU A 497 6.37 -13.65 -13.67
C LEU A 497 7.80 -13.22 -14.04
N LYS A 498 7.98 -11.99 -14.54
CA LYS A 498 9.28 -11.45 -14.98
C LYS A 498 10.29 -11.31 -13.83
N SER A 499 9.82 -10.97 -12.62
CA SER A 499 10.66 -10.90 -11.42
C SER A 499 10.89 -12.27 -10.74
N GLY A 500 10.33 -13.36 -11.28
CA GLY A 500 10.48 -14.71 -10.75
C GLY A 500 9.78 -14.96 -9.41
N LYS A 501 8.79 -14.13 -9.05
CA LYS A 501 8.13 -14.10 -7.74
C LYS A 501 6.93 -15.07 -7.68
N PHE A 502 7.12 -16.30 -8.16
CA PHE A 502 6.06 -17.30 -8.31
C PHE A 502 5.25 -17.58 -7.02
N ARG A 503 5.84 -17.38 -5.83
CA ARG A 503 5.15 -17.50 -4.53
C ARG A 503 4.03 -16.48 -4.31
N LEU A 504 4.01 -15.39 -5.07
CA LEU A 504 2.96 -14.36 -5.04
C LEU A 504 1.80 -14.66 -5.99
N LEU A 505 1.96 -15.60 -6.92
CA LEU A 505 0.93 -15.92 -7.92
C LEU A 505 -0.42 -16.28 -7.29
N PRO A 506 -0.54 -17.07 -6.21
CA PRO A 506 -1.86 -17.34 -5.60
C PRO A 506 -2.59 -16.05 -5.18
N SER A 507 -1.92 -15.15 -4.45
CA SER A 507 -2.48 -13.85 -4.05
C SER A 507 -2.91 -12.97 -5.24
N ILE A 508 -2.26 -13.13 -6.39
CA ILE A 508 -2.60 -12.40 -7.63
C ILE A 508 -3.77 -13.09 -8.35
N LEU A 509 -3.75 -14.42 -8.46
CA LEU A 509 -4.75 -15.24 -9.16
C LEU A 509 -6.10 -15.29 -8.42
N ASP A 510 -6.10 -15.20 -7.08
CA ASP A 510 -7.31 -15.03 -6.26
C ASP A 510 -8.15 -13.81 -6.71
N ALA A 511 -7.49 -12.74 -7.15
CA ALA A 511 -8.12 -11.54 -7.71
C ALA A 511 -8.52 -11.66 -9.20
N ARG A 512 -8.37 -12.86 -9.81
CA ARG A 512 -8.81 -13.25 -11.16
C ARG A 512 -8.37 -12.30 -12.30
N PRO A 513 -7.05 -12.05 -12.45
CA PRO A 513 -6.53 -11.20 -13.50
C PRO A 513 -6.77 -11.78 -14.90
N PHE A 514 -6.63 -10.94 -15.91
CA PHE A 514 -6.39 -11.39 -17.26
C PHE A 514 -4.98 -11.96 -17.39
N ILE A 515 -4.89 -13.09 -18.08
CA ILE A 515 -3.61 -13.75 -18.37
C ILE A 515 -2.87 -13.02 -19.48
N ARG A 516 -3.59 -12.52 -20.48
CA ARG A 516 -2.99 -11.70 -21.53
C ARG A 516 -2.73 -10.28 -21.00
N ASN A 517 -1.53 -9.77 -21.22
CA ASN A 517 -1.20 -8.38 -20.94
C ASN A 517 -2.01 -7.47 -21.91
N PRO A 518 -2.86 -6.57 -21.39
CA PRO A 518 -3.71 -5.69 -22.18
C PRO A 518 -2.96 -4.52 -22.85
N PHE A 519 -1.73 -4.25 -22.41
CA PHE A 519 -0.88 -3.17 -22.90
C PHE A 519 0.14 -3.67 -23.93
N THR A 520 0.72 -4.87 -23.71
CA THR A 520 1.77 -5.45 -24.57
C THR A 520 1.32 -6.62 -25.45
N GLY A 521 0.10 -7.13 -25.30
CA GLY A 521 -0.40 -8.32 -26.02
C GLY A 521 0.13 -9.66 -25.51
N GLN A 522 1.21 -9.65 -24.70
CA GLN A 522 1.93 -10.83 -24.22
C GLN A 522 1.03 -11.81 -23.44
N VAL A 523 1.37 -13.10 -23.51
CA VAL A 523 0.81 -14.17 -22.66
C VAL A 523 1.96 -14.82 -21.87
N PRO A 524 1.72 -15.45 -20.70
CA PRO A 524 2.75 -16.15 -19.96
C PRO A 524 3.28 -17.35 -20.74
N ASP A 525 4.59 -17.53 -20.74
CA ASP A 525 5.23 -18.73 -21.28
C ASP A 525 4.84 -19.94 -20.42
N ASN A 526 4.16 -20.92 -21.01
CA ASN A 526 3.66 -22.13 -20.37
C ASN A 526 2.72 -21.86 -19.15
N PRO A 527 1.48 -21.37 -19.38
CA PRO A 527 0.55 -21.01 -18.31
C PRO A 527 0.12 -22.22 -17.47
N SER A 528 -0.08 -22.01 -16.16
CA SER A 528 -0.56 -23.07 -15.26
C SER A 528 -2.03 -23.45 -15.55
N LEU A 529 -2.45 -24.63 -15.09
CA LEU A 529 -3.85 -25.06 -15.20
C LEU A 529 -4.82 -24.04 -14.57
N GLU A 530 -4.47 -23.52 -13.40
CA GLU A 530 -5.22 -22.50 -12.66
C GLU A 530 -5.34 -21.18 -13.46
N MET A 531 -4.27 -20.75 -14.12
CA MET A 531 -4.34 -19.64 -15.06
C MET A 531 -5.33 -19.97 -16.17
N ILE A 532 -5.18 -21.09 -16.88
CA ILE A 532 -6.08 -21.51 -17.98
C ILE A 532 -7.57 -21.54 -17.52
N GLU A 533 -7.85 -21.98 -16.29
CA GLU A 533 -9.20 -21.97 -15.71
C GLU A 533 -9.74 -20.55 -15.50
N ILE A 534 -8.92 -19.61 -15.04
CA ILE A 534 -9.28 -18.19 -14.89
C ILE A 534 -9.56 -17.54 -16.26
N ASP A 535 -8.79 -17.84 -17.32
CA ASP A 535 -9.10 -17.35 -18.68
C ASP A 535 -10.48 -17.81 -19.13
N ASN A 536 -10.74 -19.11 -18.95
CA ASN A 536 -12.00 -19.73 -19.33
C ASN A 536 -13.17 -19.15 -18.54
N LEU A 537 -12.98 -18.82 -17.26
CA LEU A 537 -13.98 -18.15 -16.44
C LEU A 537 -14.26 -16.72 -16.93
N ASN A 538 -13.21 -15.94 -17.22
CA ASN A 538 -13.34 -14.58 -17.74
C ASN A 538 -14.01 -14.56 -19.12
N ARG A 539 -13.66 -15.48 -20.05
CA ARG A 539 -14.34 -15.65 -21.34
C ARG A 539 -15.81 -16.06 -21.19
N ARG A 540 -16.15 -16.90 -20.19
CA ARG A 540 -17.55 -17.26 -19.86
C ARG A 540 -18.32 -16.06 -19.32
N LEU A 541 -17.71 -15.22 -18.48
CA LEU A 541 -18.33 -14.00 -17.95
C LEU A 541 -18.64 -13.00 -19.07
N VAL A 542 -17.68 -12.73 -19.97
CA VAL A 542 -17.93 -11.92 -21.19
C VAL A 542 -19.10 -12.48 -21.99
N SER A 543 -19.12 -13.80 -22.21
CA SER A 543 -20.22 -14.47 -22.93
C SER A 543 -21.58 -14.31 -22.25
N GLN A 544 -21.64 -14.36 -20.91
CA GLN A 544 -22.88 -14.17 -20.14
C GLN A 544 -23.35 -12.72 -20.18
N MET A 545 -22.44 -11.76 -20.02
CA MET A 545 -22.77 -10.32 -20.10
C MET A 545 -23.39 -9.97 -21.46
N ILE A 546 -22.79 -10.44 -22.55
CA ILE A 546 -23.35 -10.19 -23.90
C ILE A 546 -24.72 -10.88 -24.06
N LYS A 547 -24.89 -12.12 -23.58
CA LYS A 547 -26.19 -12.81 -23.60
C LYS A 547 -27.27 -12.10 -22.78
N ASN A 548 -26.90 -11.34 -21.75
CA ASN A 548 -27.80 -10.51 -20.96
C ASN A 548 -28.10 -9.14 -21.60
N GLY A 549 -27.50 -8.83 -22.76
CA GLY A 549 -27.68 -7.53 -23.45
C GLY A 549 -26.87 -6.38 -22.84
N GLU A 550 -25.80 -6.68 -22.08
CA GLU A 550 -24.95 -5.64 -21.48
C GLU A 550 -24.28 -4.77 -22.55
N THR A 551 -24.24 -3.45 -22.29
CA THR A 551 -23.67 -2.50 -23.25
C THR A 551 -22.15 -2.64 -23.38
N LYS A 552 -21.58 -2.23 -24.53
CA LYS A 552 -20.11 -2.15 -24.74
C LYS A 552 -19.42 -1.47 -23.55
N LYS A 553 -20.00 -0.37 -23.04
CA LYS A 553 -19.49 0.37 -21.88
C LYS A 553 -19.59 -0.43 -20.57
N ALA A 554 -20.68 -1.15 -20.32
CA ALA A 554 -20.82 -1.98 -19.12
C ALA A 554 -19.79 -3.10 -19.09
N ILE A 555 -19.62 -3.82 -20.20
CA ILE A 555 -18.59 -4.86 -20.36
C ILE A 555 -17.18 -4.26 -20.16
N LEU A 556 -16.87 -3.13 -20.83
CA LEU A 556 -15.61 -2.41 -20.63
C LEU A 556 -15.36 -2.02 -19.17
N THR A 557 -16.40 -1.59 -18.45
CA THR A 557 -16.30 -1.13 -17.06
C THR A 557 -16.08 -2.29 -16.10
N THR A 558 -16.81 -3.40 -16.27
CA THR A 558 -16.63 -4.65 -15.49
C THR A 558 -15.21 -5.18 -15.61
N PHE A 559 -14.58 -5.00 -16.77
CA PHE A 559 -13.18 -5.34 -17.01
C PHE A 559 -12.24 -4.14 -16.92
N GLY A 560 -12.53 -3.16 -16.05
CA GLY A 560 -11.59 -2.10 -15.65
C GLY A 560 -11.04 -1.21 -16.78
N GLY A 561 -11.78 -1.06 -17.87
CA GLY A 561 -11.37 -0.33 -19.07
C GLY A 561 -10.42 -1.08 -20.00
N LEU A 562 -10.18 -2.38 -19.76
CA LEU A 562 -9.06 -3.14 -20.35
C LEU A 562 -9.36 -3.86 -21.66
N MET A 563 -10.62 -3.92 -22.09
CA MET A 563 -10.91 -3.97 -23.53
C MET A 563 -10.77 -2.58 -24.16
N ASN A 564 -9.75 -1.83 -23.73
CA ASN A 564 -9.30 -0.62 -24.41
C ASN A 564 -9.06 -0.97 -25.87
N GLN A 565 -9.36 -0.01 -26.75
CA GLN A 565 -9.75 -0.21 -28.14
C GLN A 565 -9.16 -1.46 -28.80
N ARG A 566 -7.83 -1.64 -28.79
CA ARG A 566 -7.12 -2.83 -29.30
C ARG A 566 -7.85 -4.16 -29.06
N LEU A 567 -8.03 -4.68 -27.84
CA LEU A 567 -8.54 -6.06 -27.65
C LEU A 567 -9.96 -6.35 -28.20
N LEU A 568 -10.75 -5.30 -28.50
CA LEU A 568 -12.05 -5.41 -29.18
C LEU A 568 -12.04 -4.92 -30.65
N ILE A 569 -10.94 -4.33 -31.12
CA ILE A 569 -10.78 -3.71 -32.45
C ILE A 569 -9.69 -4.39 -33.30
N THR A 570 -8.73 -5.11 -32.69
CA THR A 570 -7.71 -5.92 -33.39
C THR A 570 -8.22 -7.28 -33.84
N GLY A 571 -9.47 -7.64 -33.53
CA GLY A 571 -10.05 -8.91 -33.95
C GLY A 571 -9.44 -10.16 -33.29
N ASP A 572 -8.41 -10.06 -32.43
CA ASP A 572 -7.77 -11.22 -31.76
C ASP A 572 -8.79 -12.14 -31.07
N LEU A 573 -9.65 -11.57 -30.21
CA LEU A 573 -10.66 -12.36 -29.49
C LEU A 573 -11.71 -12.95 -30.44
N LEU A 574 -11.99 -12.29 -31.56
CA LEU A 574 -12.88 -12.80 -32.61
C LEU A 574 -12.22 -13.97 -33.36
N ALA A 575 -10.93 -13.86 -33.69
CA ALA A 575 -10.13 -14.89 -34.35
C ALA A 575 -9.89 -16.12 -33.46
N ASP A 576 -9.52 -15.94 -32.19
CA ASP A 576 -9.46 -17.01 -31.18
C ASP A 576 -10.81 -17.76 -31.07
N SER A 577 -11.91 -17.02 -31.01
CA SER A 577 -13.27 -17.58 -30.88
C SER A 577 -13.71 -18.32 -32.15
N ALA A 578 -13.29 -17.81 -33.31
CA ALA A 578 -13.49 -18.42 -34.61
C ALA A 578 -12.69 -19.73 -34.75
N HIS A 579 -11.40 -19.73 -34.38
CA HIS A 579 -10.56 -20.93 -34.37
C HIS A 579 -11.08 -22.01 -33.42
N ALA A 580 -11.63 -21.62 -32.27
CA ALA A 580 -12.29 -22.54 -31.35
C ALA A 580 -13.71 -22.96 -31.80
N LEU A 581 -14.16 -22.55 -32.99
CA LEU A 581 -15.49 -22.78 -33.58
C LEU A 581 -16.65 -22.39 -32.65
N ARG A 582 -16.47 -21.33 -31.84
CA ARG A 582 -17.43 -20.87 -30.81
C ARG A 582 -18.48 -19.93 -31.39
N LEU A 583 -19.39 -20.49 -32.19
CA LEU A 583 -20.46 -19.76 -32.91
C LEU A 583 -21.21 -18.72 -32.05
N ASP A 584 -21.63 -19.09 -30.82
CA ASP A 584 -22.28 -18.19 -29.86
C ASP A 584 -21.43 -16.95 -29.56
N LEU A 585 -20.12 -17.13 -29.39
CA LEU A 585 -19.19 -16.07 -29.00
C LEU A 585 -18.80 -15.20 -30.21
N VAL A 586 -18.66 -15.79 -31.39
CA VAL A 586 -18.48 -15.04 -32.65
C VAL A 586 -19.70 -14.15 -32.91
N SER A 587 -20.91 -14.72 -32.90
CA SER A 587 -22.18 -13.98 -33.04
C SER A 587 -22.29 -12.82 -32.04
N ALA A 588 -21.85 -13.06 -30.80
CA ALA A 588 -21.86 -12.09 -29.72
C ALA A 588 -20.81 -10.98 -29.88
N LEU A 589 -19.65 -11.25 -30.47
CA LEU A 589 -18.56 -10.28 -30.62
C LEU A 589 -18.69 -9.39 -31.86
N LEU A 590 -19.31 -9.88 -32.94
CA LEU A 590 -19.44 -9.18 -34.22
C LEU A 590 -19.92 -7.71 -34.10
N PRO A 591 -21.01 -7.38 -33.37
CA PRO A 591 -21.49 -6.00 -33.25
C PRO A 591 -20.56 -5.02 -32.52
N PHE A 592 -19.45 -5.52 -31.96
CA PHE A 592 -18.50 -4.74 -31.18
C PHE A 592 -17.17 -4.46 -31.91
N VAL A 593 -16.92 -5.12 -33.05
CA VAL A 593 -15.70 -5.00 -33.86
C VAL A 593 -15.92 -3.96 -34.96
N ASN A 594 -15.05 -2.96 -35.06
CA ASN A 594 -15.22 -1.85 -36.01
C ASN A 594 -14.79 -2.20 -37.45
N ASP A 595 -13.88 -3.16 -37.61
CA ASP A 595 -13.38 -3.67 -38.89
C ASP A 595 -12.75 -5.05 -38.65
N GLY A 596 -13.24 -6.08 -39.35
CA GLY A 596 -12.72 -7.45 -39.27
C GLY A 596 -11.63 -7.79 -40.28
N THR A 597 -11.25 -6.83 -41.14
CA THR A 597 -10.37 -7.04 -42.30
C THR A 597 -8.94 -6.54 -42.11
N THR A 598 -8.70 -5.61 -41.17
CA THR A 598 -7.41 -4.89 -41.05
C THR A 598 -6.43 -5.46 -40.02
N PHE A 599 -6.80 -6.45 -39.20
CA PHE A 599 -5.97 -6.91 -38.09
C PHE A 599 -5.77 -8.44 -38.04
N CYS A 600 -4.56 -8.81 -37.64
CA CYS A 600 -4.05 -10.17 -37.56
C CYS A 600 -4.13 -10.68 -36.12
N SER A 601 -4.47 -11.96 -35.92
CA SER A 601 -4.24 -12.59 -34.62
C SER A 601 -2.75 -12.58 -34.29
N GLU A 602 -2.33 -11.95 -33.19
CA GLU A 602 -0.93 -12.00 -32.73
C GLU A 602 -0.48 -13.42 -32.32
N VAL A 603 -1.44 -14.34 -32.09
CA VAL A 603 -1.15 -15.73 -31.70
C VAL A 603 -1.03 -16.66 -32.90
N SER A 604 -1.91 -16.53 -33.90
CA SER A 604 -2.00 -17.49 -34.99
C SER A 604 -1.53 -16.94 -36.35
N GLY A 605 -1.34 -15.62 -36.47
CA GLY A 605 -1.08 -14.90 -37.73
C GLY A 605 -2.32 -14.74 -38.62
N ASP A 606 -3.44 -15.37 -38.25
CA ASP A 606 -4.61 -15.50 -39.12
C ASP A 606 -5.64 -14.39 -38.82
N ARG A 607 -6.37 -13.96 -39.86
CA ARG A 607 -7.60 -13.17 -39.68
C ARG A 607 -8.78 -14.10 -39.32
N PRO A 608 -9.89 -13.64 -38.70
CA PRO A 608 -10.99 -14.49 -38.23
C PRO A 608 -11.55 -15.59 -39.16
N LEU A 609 -11.65 -15.37 -40.48
CA LEU A 609 -12.12 -16.39 -41.44
C LEU A 609 -11.08 -17.51 -41.60
N HIS A 610 -9.82 -17.13 -41.82
CA HIS A 610 -8.67 -18.04 -41.91
C HIS A 610 -8.55 -18.87 -40.62
N ALA A 611 -8.68 -18.21 -39.46
CA ALA A 611 -8.74 -18.85 -38.16
C ALA A 611 -9.91 -19.86 -38.05
N THR A 612 -11.09 -19.54 -38.60
CA THR A 612 -12.24 -20.48 -38.65
C THR A 612 -11.93 -21.73 -39.46
N VAL A 613 -11.37 -21.56 -40.66
CA VAL A 613 -11.03 -22.68 -41.56
C VAL A 613 -9.99 -23.58 -40.90
N LYS A 614 -8.88 -22.99 -40.42
CA LYS A 614 -7.80 -23.67 -39.71
C LYS A 614 -8.30 -24.42 -38.47
N GLY A 615 -9.15 -23.79 -37.66
CA GLY A 615 -9.79 -24.41 -36.50
C GLY A 615 -10.68 -25.62 -36.82
N TYR A 616 -11.25 -25.70 -38.03
CA TYR A 616 -11.92 -26.91 -38.51
C TYR A 616 -10.94 -27.96 -39.06
N VAL A 617 -9.95 -27.53 -39.85
CA VAL A 617 -8.94 -28.37 -40.50
C VAL A 617 -8.05 -29.10 -39.48
N ASP A 618 -7.65 -28.42 -38.41
CA ASP A 618 -6.83 -28.92 -37.30
C ASP A 618 -7.67 -29.59 -36.20
N GLY A 619 -9.00 -29.42 -36.25
CA GLY A 619 -9.95 -29.84 -35.22
C GLY A 619 -10.54 -31.25 -35.42
N ASP A 620 -11.68 -31.52 -34.77
CA ASP A 620 -12.32 -32.84 -34.75
C ASP A 620 -12.97 -33.26 -36.10
N ARG A 621 -12.93 -32.40 -37.12
CA ARG A 621 -13.54 -32.52 -38.47
C ARG A 621 -14.99 -33.01 -38.50
N SER A 622 -15.69 -33.02 -37.38
CA SER A 622 -17.03 -33.60 -37.24
C SER A 622 -18.09 -32.82 -38.02
N ALA A 623 -19.22 -33.46 -38.37
CA ALA A 623 -20.35 -32.78 -39.00
C ALA A 623 -20.88 -31.60 -38.17
N ALA A 624 -20.78 -31.67 -36.83
CA ALA A 624 -21.15 -30.58 -35.93
C ALA A 624 -20.13 -29.42 -35.95
N SER A 625 -18.83 -29.71 -36.08
CA SER A 625 -17.80 -28.67 -36.28
C SER A 625 -17.89 -28.05 -37.67
N LEU A 626 -18.21 -28.82 -38.71
CA LEU A 626 -18.45 -28.31 -40.06
C LEU A 626 -19.65 -27.35 -40.09
N ASP A 627 -20.76 -27.71 -39.46
CA ASP A 627 -21.93 -26.84 -39.31
C ASP A 627 -21.61 -25.53 -38.56
N ARG A 628 -20.82 -25.60 -37.47
CA ARG A 628 -20.35 -24.41 -36.75
C ARG A 628 -19.43 -23.54 -37.61
N ALA A 629 -18.46 -24.14 -38.31
CA ALA A 629 -17.54 -23.43 -39.19
C ALA A 629 -18.29 -22.70 -40.30
N LYS A 630 -19.21 -23.40 -41.00
CA LYS A 630 -20.05 -22.79 -42.05
C LYS A 630 -20.87 -21.61 -41.54
N LYS A 631 -21.51 -21.74 -40.36
CA LYS A 631 -22.26 -20.64 -39.74
C LYS A 631 -21.38 -19.45 -39.35
N ILE A 632 -20.19 -19.69 -38.80
CA ILE A 632 -19.21 -18.64 -38.47
C ILE A 632 -18.75 -17.92 -39.75
N ILE A 633 -18.40 -18.65 -40.80
CA ILE A 633 -18.02 -18.11 -42.11
C ILE A 633 -19.14 -17.23 -42.68
N THR A 634 -20.39 -17.71 -42.70
CA THR A 634 -21.54 -16.92 -43.16
C THR A 634 -21.72 -15.62 -42.36
N LEU A 635 -21.50 -15.64 -41.05
CA LEU A 635 -21.59 -14.43 -40.23
C LEU A 635 -20.47 -13.43 -40.56
N LEU A 636 -19.22 -13.92 -40.65
CA LEU A 636 -18.06 -13.10 -40.98
C LEU A 636 -18.17 -12.45 -42.37
N ILE A 637 -18.57 -13.20 -43.40
CA ILE A 637 -18.73 -12.70 -44.78
C ILE A 637 -19.90 -11.70 -44.89
N ASN A 638 -20.96 -11.86 -44.08
CA ASN A 638 -22.08 -10.92 -44.09
C ASN A 638 -21.77 -9.59 -43.39
N GLU A 639 -21.01 -9.62 -42.30
CA GLU A 639 -20.60 -8.39 -41.58
C GLU A 639 -19.44 -7.67 -42.30
N PHE A 640 -18.50 -8.44 -42.86
CA PHE A 640 -17.31 -7.94 -43.55
C PHE A 640 -17.30 -8.41 -45.02
N PRO A 641 -18.03 -7.75 -45.93
CA PRO A 641 -18.13 -8.19 -47.32
C PRO A 641 -16.83 -8.04 -48.13
N ASP A 642 -15.91 -7.16 -47.71
CA ASP A 642 -14.61 -6.92 -48.37
C ASP A 642 -13.51 -7.94 -47.95
N TYR A 643 -13.87 -9.06 -47.34
CA TYR A 643 -12.94 -10.03 -46.74
C TYR A 643 -12.04 -10.79 -47.74
N ILE A 644 -12.13 -10.54 -49.04
CA ILE A 644 -11.48 -11.32 -50.12
C ILE A 644 -9.95 -11.10 -50.18
N GLY A 645 -9.37 -10.51 -49.13
CA GLY A 645 -7.93 -10.39 -48.94
C GLY A 645 -7.35 -11.54 -48.13
N ASN A 646 -6.23 -12.04 -48.63
CA ASN A 646 -5.15 -12.73 -47.92
C ASN A 646 -5.13 -12.59 -46.38
N ASP A 647 -4.66 -13.65 -45.71
CA ASP A 647 -4.15 -13.60 -44.33
C ASP A 647 -2.95 -12.65 -44.22
N CYS A 648 -2.31 -12.61 -43.05
CA CYS A 648 -1.20 -11.71 -42.80
C CYS A 648 0.15 -12.18 -43.38
N ASN A 649 0.14 -13.26 -44.18
CA ASN A 649 1.29 -13.87 -44.87
C ASN A 649 1.01 -14.05 -46.39
N ASP A 650 0.02 -13.37 -46.93
CA ASP A 650 -0.41 -13.47 -48.34
C ASP A 650 -1.05 -14.83 -48.76
N VAL A 651 -1.75 -15.51 -47.83
CA VAL A 651 -2.43 -16.81 -48.03
C VAL A 651 -3.96 -16.68 -47.93
N TYR A 652 -4.72 -17.26 -48.86
CA TYR A 652 -6.19 -17.25 -48.87
C TYR A 652 -6.82 -18.32 -47.95
N ALA A 653 -8.04 -18.08 -47.48
CA ALA A 653 -8.78 -19.03 -46.62
C ALA A 653 -9.03 -20.38 -47.33
N GLU A 654 -9.24 -20.34 -48.64
CA GLU A 654 -9.41 -21.48 -49.53
C GLU A 654 -8.15 -22.36 -49.60
N GLN A 655 -6.94 -21.78 -49.43
CA GLN A 655 -5.68 -22.53 -49.41
C GLN A 655 -5.54 -23.39 -48.15
N PHE A 656 -6.10 -22.97 -47.01
CA PHE A 656 -6.20 -23.81 -45.82
C PHE A 656 -7.28 -24.91 -45.98
N ALA A 657 -8.33 -24.65 -46.76
CA ALA A 657 -9.46 -25.57 -46.93
C ALA A 657 -9.20 -26.74 -47.89
N ILE A 658 -8.06 -26.81 -48.59
CA ILE A 658 -7.83 -27.82 -49.66
C ILE A 658 -7.91 -29.29 -49.18
N SER A 659 -7.57 -29.56 -47.91
CA SER A 659 -7.68 -30.90 -47.32
C SER A 659 -9.09 -31.22 -46.77
N THR A 660 -10.07 -30.35 -47.04
CA THR A 660 -11.47 -30.43 -46.57
C THR A 660 -12.45 -30.05 -47.69
N PRO A 661 -12.72 -30.95 -48.65
CA PRO A 661 -13.58 -30.67 -49.81
C PRO A 661 -14.94 -30.06 -49.45
N GLU A 662 -15.57 -30.52 -48.36
CA GLU A 662 -16.90 -30.07 -47.92
C GLU A 662 -16.94 -28.62 -47.41
N LEU A 663 -15.78 -28.10 -46.98
CA LEU A 663 -15.62 -26.71 -46.57
C LEU A 663 -15.11 -25.85 -47.73
N LEU A 664 -14.22 -26.38 -48.57
CA LEU A 664 -13.77 -25.71 -49.79
C LEU A 664 -14.93 -25.45 -50.76
N THR A 665 -15.79 -26.44 -51.03
CA THR A 665 -17.00 -26.24 -51.84
C THR A 665 -17.89 -25.12 -51.29
N PHE A 666 -18.04 -25.05 -49.96
CA PHE A 666 -18.86 -24.01 -49.33
C PHE A 666 -18.27 -22.60 -49.50
N LEU A 667 -16.95 -22.46 -49.43
CA LEU A 667 -16.28 -21.19 -49.75
C LEU A 667 -16.46 -20.84 -51.24
N LEU A 668 -16.33 -21.81 -52.15
CA LEU A 668 -16.44 -21.58 -53.60
C LEU A 668 -17.86 -21.26 -54.09
N GLU A 669 -18.89 -21.72 -53.37
CA GLU A 669 -20.31 -21.49 -53.67
C GLU A 669 -20.78 -20.07 -53.33
N ASP A 670 -20.18 -19.38 -52.35
CA ASP A 670 -20.65 -18.02 -51.97
C ASP A 670 -20.26 -16.97 -53.02
N SER A 671 -21.25 -16.61 -53.84
CA SER A 671 -21.15 -15.64 -54.92
C SER A 671 -20.57 -14.27 -54.54
N LYS A 672 -20.58 -13.88 -53.25
CA LYS A 672 -20.04 -12.59 -52.78
C LYS A 672 -18.52 -12.46 -52.92
N LEU A 673 -17.78 -13.58 -52.93
CA LEU A 673 -16.32 -13.60 -53.04
C LEU A 673 -15.81 -13.28 -54.47
N ARG A 674 -16.71 -13.15 -55.45
CA ARG A 674 -16.38 -13.10 -56.89
C ARG A 674 -16.09 -11.68 -57.41
N THR A 675 -15.18 -10.96 -56.76
CA THR A 675 -14.68 -9.65 -57.23
C THR A 675 -13.41 -9.80 -58.08
N GLY A 676 -12.71 -8.69 -58.38
CA GLY A 676 -11.60 -8.66 -59.34
C GLY A 676 -10.42 -9.61 -59.03
N GLU A 677 -10.21 -9.94 -57.76
CA GLU A 677 -9.09 -10.79 -57.30
C GLU A 677 -9.38 -12.30 -57.32
N TRP A 678 -10.65 -12.69 -57.51
CA TRP A 678 -11.12 -14.09 -57.52
C TRP A 678 -10.26 -15.03 -58.38
N LYS A 679 -9.76 -14.55 -59.52
CA LYS A 679 -8.90 -15.32 -60.42
C LYS A 679 -7.50 -15.56 -59.88
N ASN A 680 -6.94 -14.61 -59.14
CA ASN A 680 -5.64 -14.76 -58.50
C ASN A 680 -5.75 -15.71 -57.30
N MET A 681 -6.84 -15.60 -56.53
CA MET A 681 -7.20 -16.56 -55.48
C MET A 681 -7.31 -17.98 -56.04
N LEU A 682 -8.21 -18.23 -57.01
CA LEU A 682 -8.38 -19.56 -57.62
C LEU A 682 -7.06 -20.13 -58.16
N ARG A 683 -6.24 -19.30 -58.82
CA ARG A 683 -4.93 -19.71 -59.34
C ARG A 683 -3.96 -20.13 -58.24
N GLN A 684 -3.84 -19.34 -57.17
CA GLN A 684 -2.94 -19.63 -56.05
C GLN A 684 -3.45 -20.81 -55.19
N THR A 685 -4.76 -20.98 -55.04
CA THR A 685 -5.35 -22.16 -54.39
C THR A 685 -5.15 -23.43 -55.22
N LEU A 686 -5.33 -23.37 -56.53
CA LEU A 686 -5.08 -24.50 -57.44
C LEU A 686 -3.58 -24.88 -57.45
N ALA A 687 -2.68 -23.90 -57.39
CA ALA A 687 -1.25 -24.13 -57.22
C ALA A 687 -0.92 -24.81 -55.87
N TRP A 688 -1.55 -24.38 -54.78
CA TRP A 688 -1.38 -24.98 -53.46
C TRP A 688 -1.92 -26.42 -53.40
N ALA A 689 -3.09 -26.68 -53.99
CA ALA A 689 -3.65 -28.03 -54.11
C ALA A 689 -2.76 -28.95 -54.96
N ALA A 690 -2.23 -28.43 -56.08
CA ALA A 690 -1.28 -29.13 -56.94
C ALA A 690 0.03 -29.49 -56.23
N TYR A 691 0.56 -28.59 -55.38
CA TYR A 691 1.76 -28.82 -54.59
C TYR A 691 1.56 -29.90 -53.50
N ASN A 692 0.38 -29.94 -52.88
CA ASN A 692 0.05 -30.89 -51.79
C ASN A 692 -0.60 -32.21 -52.28
N ASN A 693 -0.80 -32.37 -53.59
CA ASN A 693 -1.48 -33.53 -54.21
C ASN A 693 -2.96 -33.72 -53.80
N GLU A 694 -3.67 -32.65 -53.46
CA GLU A 694 -5.07 -32.69 -53.01
C GLU A 694 -6.04 -32.79 -54.19
N LEU A 695 -6.20 -34.00 -54.73
CA LEU A 695 -6.92 -34.28 -55.98
C LEU A 695 -8.37 -33.76 -55.99
N SER A 696 -9.12 -33.96 -54.90
CA SER A 696 -10.50 -33.50 -54.80
C SER A 696 -10.62 -31.98 -54.81
N ALA A 697 -9.64 -31.26 -54.24
CA ALA A 697 -9.59 -29.80 -54.32
C ALA A 697 -9.24 -29.34 -55.75
N ILE A 698 -8.32 -30.02 -56.43
CA ILE A 698 -7.99 -29.74 -57.84
C ILE A 698 -9.23 -29.88 -58.73
N GLU A 699 -10.00 -30.96 -58.59
CA GLU A 699 -11.23 -31.15 -59.38
C GLU A 699 -12.28 -30.07 -59.07
N LEU A 700 -12.57 -29.80 -57.80
CA LEU A 700 -13.53 -28.76 -57.39
C LEU A 700 -13.15 -27.36 -57.91
N LEU A 701 -11.87 -27.00 -57.84
CA LEU A 701 -11.37 -25.70 -58.31
C LEU A 701 -11.50 -25.58 -59.84
N LEU A 702 -11.21 -26.65 -60.59
CA LEU A 702 -11.37 -26.70 -62.05
C LEU A 702 -12.85 -26.65 -62.48
N GLU A 703 -13.76 -27.20 -61.69
CA GLU A 703 -15.21 -27.13 -61.94
C GLU A 703 -15.82 -25.76 -61.59
N SER A 704 -15.25 -25.05 -60.62
CA SER A 704 -15.80 -23.78 -60.08
C SER A 704 -15.83 -22.59 -61.05
N GLU A 705 -14.96 -22.56 -62.07
CA GLU A 705 -14.94 -21.53 -63.11
C GLU A 705 -14.74 -22.13 -64.52
N ALA A 706 -15.84 -22.34 -65.24
CA ALA A 706 -15.82 -22.84 -66.64
C ALA A 706 -15.05 -21.95 -67.64
N ASP A 707 -14.70 -20.72 -67.25
CA ASP A 707 -13.90 -19.77 -68.03
C ASP A 707 -12.38 -19.89 -67.75
N LEU A 708 -11.97 -20.57 -66.67
CA LEU A 708 -10.57 -20.82 -66.33
C LEU A 708 -9.89 -21.70 -67.40
N CYS A 709 -10.61 -22.71 -67.89
CA CYS A 709 -10.18 -23.56 -69.01
C CYS A 709 -9.99 -22.77 -70.32
N LYS A 710 -10.84 -21.76 -70.58
CA LYS A 710 -10.84 -20.99 -71.84
C LYS A 710 -9.77 -19.91 -71.92
N LYS A 711 -9.13 -19.57 -70.80
CA LYS A 711 -8.13 -18.50 -70.72
C LYS A 711 -6.75 -19.07 -70.48
N ILE A 712 -6.13 -19.51 -71.59
CA ILE A 712 -4.73 -19.96 -71.69
C ILE A 712 -3.73 -19.02 -70.98
N GLN A 713 -4.06 -17.73 -70.83
CA GLN A 713 -3.26 -16.74 -70.10
C GLN A 713 -3.24 -16.92 -68.56
N LEU A 714 -4.30 -17.47 -67.93
CA LEU A 714 -4.38 -17.59 -66.46
C LEU A 714 -3.43 -18.64 -65.87
N LEU A 715 -2.97 -19.58 -66.70
CA LEU A 715 -1.99 -20.60 -66.32
C LEU A 715 -0.58 -20.27 -66.84
N GLY A 716 -0.35 -19.03 -67.29
CA GLY A 716 0.96 -18.41 -67.54
C GLY A 716 2.05 -19.35 -68.07
N LEU A 717 2.20 -19.42 -69.41
CA LEU A 717 3.46 -19.88 -70.01
C LEU A 717 4.61 -19.08 -69.38
N PRO A 718 5.51 -19.70 -68.59
CA PRO A 718 6.64 -18.97 -68.07
C PRO A 718 7.50 -18.54 -69.26
N ASP A 719 7.99 -17.31 -69.23
CA ASP A 719 9.11 -16.97 -70.10
C ASP A 719 10.27 -17.93 -69.78
N ARG A 720 10.99 -18.43 -70.79
CA ARG A 720 12.06 -19.44 -70.57
C ARG A 720 13.15 -18.90 -69.62
N SER A 721 13.28 -17.57 -69.53
CA SER A 721 14.14 -16.85 -68.59
C SER A 721 13.78 -17.06 -67.10
N ARG A 722 12.54 -17.46 -66.78
CA ARG A 722 12.03 -17.67 -65.41
C ARG A 722 12.06 -19.12 -64.93
N ILE A 723 12.46 -20.09 -65.76
CA ILE A 723 12.66 -21.51 -65.35
C ILE A 723 14.04 -21.68 -64.70
N VAL A 724 14.37 -20.78 -63.78
CA VAL A 724 15.61 -20.80 -63.00
C VAL A 724 15.20 -21.15 -61.58
N ASP A 725 15.70 -22.28 -61.09
CA ASP A 725 15.54 -22.74 -59.70
C ASP A 725 14.15 -23.28 -59.30
N VAL A 726 13.64 -24.23 -60.10
CA VAL A 726 12.35 -24.96 -59.91
C VAL A 726 12.17 -25.56 -58.50
N THR A 727 13.26 -25.90 -57.81
CA THR A 727 13.25 -26.46 -56.44
C THR A 727 12.91 -25.44 -55.35
N ASN A 728 12.93 -24.15 -55.65
CA ASN A 728 12.62 -23.05 -54.72
C ASN A 728 11.25 -22.40 -55.00
N TRP A 729 10.42 -23.01 -55.84
CA TRP A 729 9.10 -22.48 -56.19
C TRP A 729 8.09 -22.67 -55.05
N LEU A 730 7.90 -21.61 -54.26
CA LEU A 730 6.83 -21.52 -53.30
C LEU A 730 5.49 -21.20 -54.00
N PRO A 731 4.37 -21.84 -53.59
CA PRO A 731 3.05 -21.56 -54.13
C PRO A 731 2.42 -20.24 -53.64
N THR A 732 3.04 -19.52 -52.69
CA THR A 732 2.70 -18.12 -52.35
C THR A 732 3.25 -17.14 -53.40
N GLY A 733 2.40 -16.27 -53.93
CA GLY A 733 2.81 -15.04 -54.64
C GLY A 733 3.52 -15.21 -55.98
N SER A 734 3.50 -16.41 -56.59
CA SER A 734 4.30 -16.70 -57.80
C SER A 734 3.49 -16.80 -59.09
N ASP A 735 4.02 -16.21 -60.16
CA ASP A 735 3.46 -16.12 -61.52
C ASP A 735 3.41 -17.48 -62.29
N TYR A 736 3.56 -18.61 -61.61
CA TYR A 736 3.74 -19.93 -62.24
C TYR A 736 2.42 -20.68 -62.48
N ALA A 737 2.48 -21.78 -63.25
CA ALA A 737 1.31 -22.62 -63.52
C ALA A 737 1.19 -23.74 -62.49
N PRO A 738 -0.01 -24.00 -61.92
CA PRO A 738 -0.29 -25.19 -61.10
C PRO A 738 0.24 -26.51 -61.67
N ILE A 739 0.14 -26.74 -62.99
CA ILE A 739 0.67 -27.96 -63.64
C ILE A 739 2.20 -28.06 -63.59
N HIS A 740 2.91 -26.93 -63.71
CA HIS A 740 4.36 -26.87 -63.53
C HIS A 740 4.76 -27.03 -62.04
N ILE A 741 3.91 -26.57 -61.10
CA ILE A 741 4.11 -26.75 -59.66
C ILE A 741 3.92 -28.23 -59.25
N ALA A 742 2.91 -28.94 -59.79
CA ALA A 742 2.77 -30.38 -59.59
C ALA A 742 4.01 -31.16 -60.09
N LEU A 743 4.54 -30.78 -61.27
CA LEU A 743 5.79 -31.33 -61.83
C LEU A 743 7.02 -31.03 -60.96
N ALA A 744 7.13 -29.81 -60.45
CA ALA A 744 8.21 -29.37 -59.57
C ALA A 744 8.21 -30.16 -58.24
N ALA A 745 7.04 -30.25 -57.60
CA ALA A 745 6.80 -30.96 -56.36
C ALA A 745 6.72 -32.50 -56.53
N SER A 746 6.90 -33.03 -57.75
CA SER A 746 6.81 -34.46 -58.07
C SER A 746 5.45 -35.12 -57.77
N GLN A 747 4.38 -34.33 -57.70
CA GLN A 747 3.02 -34.80 -57.41
C GLN A 747 2.38 -35.37 -58.68
N ARG A 748 2.59 -36.67 -58.89
CA ARG A 748 2.16 -37.35 -60.11
C ARG A 748 0.66 -37.28 -60.34
N ASP A 749 -0.15 -37.58 -59.34
CA ASP A 749 -1.59 -37.73 -59.55
C ASP A 749 -2.24 -36.36 -59.80
N ALA A 750 -1.83 -35.32 -59.07
CA ALA A 750 -2.19 -33.93 -59.35
C ALA A 750 -1.78 -33.50 -60.76
N PHE A 751 -0.58 -33.86 -61.20
CA PHE A 751 -0.13 -33.59 -62.57
C PHE A 751 -0.98 -34.32 -63.62
N MET A 752 -1.37 -35.59 -63.39
CA MET A 752 -2.24 -36.34 -64.30
C MET A 752 -3.65 -35.72 -64.38
N VAL A 753 -4.27 -35.39 -63.24
CA VAL A 753 -5.60 -34.74 -63.21
C VAL A 753 -5.55 -33.38 -63.91
N LEU A 754 -4.51 -32.59 -63.65
CA LEU A 754 -4.30 -31.32 -64.37
C LEU A 754 -4.10 -31.56 -65.87
N TRP A 755 -3.30 -32.56 -66.29
CA TRP A 755 -3.11 -32.87 -67.70
C TRP A 755 -4.41 -33.25 -68.40
N ASP A 756 -5.12 -34.25 -67.89
CA ASP A 756 -6.32 -34.81 -68.51
C ASP A 756 -7.47 -33.77 -68.57
N ARG A 757 -7.54 -32.84 -67.60
CA ARG A 757 -8.56 -31.78 -67.58
C ARG A 757 -8.16 -30.51 -68.35
N TYR A 758 -6.86 -30.23 -68.54
CA TYR A 758 -6.37 -28.99 -69.16
C TYR A 758 -5.69 -29.21 -70.51
N VAL A 759 -4.65 -30.04 -70.58
CA VAL A 759 -3.80 -30.17 -71.78
C VAL A 759 -4.59 -30.79 -72.92
N GLU A 760 -5.31 -31.89 -72.67
CA GLU A 760 -6.11 -32.58 -73.69
C GLU A 760 -7.23 -31.68 -74.24
N ARG A 761 -7.85 -30.82 -73.41
CA ARG A 761 -8.85 -29.84 -73.87
C ARG A 761 -8.26 -28.72 -74.72
N VAL A 762 -7.06 -28.24 -74.40
CA VAL A 762 -6.35 -27.25 -75.22
C VAL A 762 -5.99 -27.86 -76.58
N GLU A 763 -5.63 -29.14 -76.64
CA GLU A 763 -5.43 -29.84 -77.92
C GLU A 763 -6.72 -29.99 -78.72
N GLU A 764 -7.84 -30.35 -78.09
CA GLU A 764 -9.15 -30.38 -78.77
C GLU A 764 -9.51 -29.01 -79.37
N GLU A 765 -9.43 -27.93 -78.59
CA GLU A 765 -9.75 -26.56 -79.04
C GLU A 765 -8.76 -25.97 -80.07
N HIS A 766 -7.51 -26.43 -80.11
CA HIS A 766 -6.48 -25.92 -81.03
C HIS A 766 -6.06 -26.88 -82.15
N SER A 767 -6.60 -28.09 -82.20
CA SER A 767 -6.38 -29.09 -83.27
C SER A 767 -6.55 -28.57 -84.71
N GLN A 768 -7.30 -27.46 -84.90
CA GLN A 768 -7.50 -26.83 -86.21
C GLN A 768 -6.48 -25.73 -86.58
N ARG A 769 -5.56 -25.36 -85.70
CA ARG A 769 -4.47 -24.41 -86.00
C ARG A 769 -3.14 -24.96 -85.48
N ARG A 770 -2.17 -25.16 -86.38
CA ARG A 770 -0.77 -25.48 -86.01
C ARG A 770 -0.08 -24.23 -85.42
N ASP A 771 -0.52 -23.80 -84.25
CA ASP A 771 -0.07 -22.58 -83.62
C ASP A 771 1.19 -22.79 -82.77
N PHE A 772 2.09 -21.81 -82.81
CA PHE A 772 3.41 -21.82 -82.17
C PHE A 772 3.34 -21.92 -80.63
N THR A 773 2.15 -21.71 -80.06
CA THR A 773 1.88 -21.68 -78.62
C THR A 773 1.91 -23.07 -77.99
N CYS A 774 1.37 -24.11 -78.65
CA CYS A 774 1.26 -25.45 -78.06
C CYS A 774 2.63 -26.12 -77.88
N THR A 775 3.52 -26.02 -78.88
CA THR A 775 4.90 -26.53 -78.77
C THR A 775 5.64 -25.94 -77.57
N ARG A 776 5.45 -24.63 -77.28
CA ARG A 776 6.06 -23.97 -76.13
C ARG A 776 5.55 -24.47 -74.78
N ILE A 777 4.30 -24.95 -74.70
CA ILE A 777 3.76 -25.58 -73.48
C ILE A 777 4.50 -26.89 -73.21
N TYR A 778 4.59 -27.77 -74.22
CA TYR A 778 5.32 -29.04 -74.10
C TYR A 778 6.79 -28.86 -73.76
N GLU A 779 7.49 -27.92 -74.41
CA GLU A 779 8.87 -27.57 -74.10
C GLU A 779 9.05 -27.09 -72.65
N SER A 780 8.15 -26.22 -72.14
CA SER A 780 8.18 -25.71 -70.76
C SER A 780 7.93 -26.78 -69.71
N LEU A 781 6.97 -27.68 -69.95
CA LEU A 781 6.68 -28.83 -69.09
C LEU A 781 7.87 -29.81 -69.06
N LEU A 782 8.52 -30.03 -70.21
CA LEU A 782 9.69 -30.88 -70.34
C LEU A 782 10.90 -30.29 -69.59
N ASP A 783 11.18 -29.00 -69.77
CA ASP A 783 12.25 -28.29 -69.06
C ASP A 783 12.01 -28.38 -67.54
N THR A 784 10.77 -28.17 -67.08
CA THR A 784 10.40 -28.28 -65.65
C THR A 784 10.56 -29.71 -65.11
N ALA A 785 10.11 -30.73 -65.85
CA ALA A 785 10.24 -32.15 -65.47
C ALA A 785 11.71 -32.60 -65.38
N ALA A 786 12.56 -32.13 -66.29
CA ALA A 786 13.99 -32.41 -66.27
C ALA A 786 14.70 -31.67 -65.11
N CYS A 787 14.23 -30.48 -64.72
CA CYS A 787 14.74 -29.75 -63.55
C CYS A 787 14.34 -30.38 -62.21
N SER A 788 13.16 -31.02 -62.10
CA SER A 788 12.73 -31.71 -60.87
C SER A 788 13.32 -33.12 -60.70
N TYR A 789 14.14 -33.60 -61.66
CA TYR A 789 14.75 -34.93 -61.69
C TYR A 789 13.77 -36.11 -61.66
N ASN A 790 12.48 -35.87 -61.87
CA ASN A 790 11.48 -36.93 -61.84
C ASN A 790 11.41 -37.68 -63.19
N VAL A 791 12.19 -38.77 -63.28
CA VAL A 791 12.31 -39.62 -64.47
C VAL A 791 10.97 -40.13 -64.97
N GLU A 792 10.06 -40.51 -64.08
CA GLU A 792 8.75 -41.05 -64.45
C GLU A 792 7.83 -39.95 -64.99
N LEU A 793 7.82 -38.75 -64.41
CA LEU A 793 7.07 -37.62 -64.96
C LEU A 793 7.64 -37.14 -66.29
N LEU A 794 8.96 -37.13 -66.47
CA LEU A 794 9.60 -36.79 -67.75
C LEU A 794 9.21 -37.80 -68.84
N LYS A 795 9.15 -39.11 -68.52
CA LYS A 795 8.63 -40.14 -69.43
C LYS A 795 7.17 -39.89 -69.77
N VAL A 796 6.32 -39.53 -68.80
CA VAL A 796 4.90 -39.22 -69.04
C VAL A 796 4.76 -38.04 -70.01
N VAL A 797 5.42 -36.90 -69.74
CA VAL A 797 5.41 -35.71 -70.61
C VAL A 797 5.85 -36.05 -72.05
N LEU A 798 6.91 -36.84 -72.21
CA LEU A 798 7.39 -37.27 -73.53
C LEU A 798 6.41 -38.23 -74.22
N SER A 799 5.86 -39.20 -73.49
CA SER A 799 4.94 -40.21 -74.05
C SER A 799 3.61 -39.63 -74.55
N ARG A 800 3.22 -38.46 -74.04
CA ARG A 800 2.00 -37.73 -74.41
C ARG A 800 2.29 -36.51 -75.29
N SER A 801 3.52 -36.34 -75.78
CA SER A 801 3.88 -35.24 -76.68
C SER A 801 3.54 -35.55 -78.15
N PRO A 802 3.17 -34.55 -78.98
CA PRO A 802 2.83 -34.80 -80.38
C PRO A 802 3.99 -35.37 -81.20
N GLU A 803 3.71 -36.40 -82.01
CA GLU A 803 4.70 -37.05 -82.88
C GLU A 803 5.42 -36.04 -83.79
N GLY A 804 6.75 -36.05 -83.76
CA GLY A 804 7.61 -35.18 -84.58
C GLY A 804 8.02 -33.85 -83.93
N THR A 805 7.66 -33.61 -82.66
CA THR A 805 8.10 -32.40 -81.94
C THR A 805 9.59 -32.47 -81.58
N ASP A 806 10.40 -31.49 -82.04
CA ASP A 806 11.85 -31.46 -81.79
C ASP A 806 12.21 -30.79 -80.46
N PHE A 807 12.27 -31.60 -79.40
CA PHE A 807 12.66 -31.17 -78.05
C PHE A 807 14.17 -30.92 -77.87
N THR A 808 14.98 -31.07 -78.92
CA THR A 808 16.45 -30.93 -78.86
C THR A 808 16.86 -29.64 -78.17
N ASN A 809 16.30 -28.49 -78.56
CA ASN A 809 16.73 -27.21 -77.99
C ASN A 809 16.41 -27.06 -76.49
N SER A 810 15.28 -27.58 -76.00
CA SER A 810 14.98 -27.53 -74.56
C SER A 810 15.95 -28.41 -73.78
N LEU A 811 16.04 -29.71 -74.09
CA LEU A 811 16.95 -30.65 -73.40
C LEU A 811 18.44 -30.24 -73.41
N LEU A 812 18.87 -29.46 -74.40
CA LEU A 812 20.21 -28.87 -74.47
C LEU A 812 20.41 -27.68 -73.51
N HIS A 813 19.36 -26.92 -73.26
CA HIS A 813 19.40 -25.65 -72.53
C HIS A 813 18.94 -25.77 -71.08
N THR A 814 18.07 -26.73 -70.73
CA THR A 814 17.65 -27.02 -69.35
C THR A 814 18.83 -27.05 -68.34
N PRO A 815 19.98 -27.69 -68.64
CA PRO A 815 21.11 -27.77 -67.71
C PRO A 815 21.80 -26.44 -67.39
N TYR A 816 21.67 -25.44 -68.27
CA TYR A 816 22.21 -24.09 -68.02
C TYR A 816 21.34 -23.29 -67.04
N TYR A 817 20.01 -23.52 -67.08
CA TYR A 817 19.04 -22.79 -66.29
C TYR A 817 18.81 -23.38 -64.90
N CYS A 818 18.90 -24.71 -64.73
CA CYS A 818 18.61 -25.35 -63.45
C CYS A 818 19.86 -25.59 -62.58
N SER A 819 19.87 -24.91 -61.43
CA SER A 819 20.91 -24.89 -60.40
C SER A 819 21.45 -26.28 -60.04
N ALA A 820 20.55 -27.24 -59.81
CA ALA A 820 20.88 -28.59 -59.40
C ALA A 820 21.59 -29.41 -60.50
N TRP A 821 21.51 -29.01 -61.77
CA TRP A 821 22.32 -29.59 -62.85
C TRP A 821 23.73 -28.97 -62.92
N ARG A 822 23.94 -27.74 -62.46
CA ARG A 822 25.26 -27.06 -62.44
C ARG A 822 26.29 -27.75 -61.53
N ASN A 823 25.83 -28.50 -60.52
CA ASN A 823 26.69 -29.27 -59.61
C ASN A 823 27.02 -30.69 -60.12
N LYS A 824 26.57 -31.10 -61.32
CA LYS A 824 26.94 -32.38 -61.92
C LYS A 824 27.90 -32.15 -63.08
N THR A 825 29.12 -32.69 -62.97
CA THR A 825 30.22 -32.50 -63.91
C THR A 825 29.96 -33.06 -65.32
N ASN A 826 28.88 -33.82 -65.54
CA ASN A 826 28.52 -34.31 -66.86
C ASN A 826 26.98 -34.42 -67.05
N VAL A 827 26.43 -33.48 -67.80
CA VAL A 827 25.01 -33.42 -68.21
C VAL A 827 24.59 -34.69 -69.00
N ILE A 828 25.51 -35.21 -69.80
CA ILE A 828 25.28 -36.38 -70.67
C ILE A 828 25.00 -37.64 -69.83
N ASP A 829 25.71 -37.82 -68.72
CA ASP A 829 25.49 -38.97 -67.83
C ASP A 829 24.15 -38.88 -67.08
N ALA A 830 23.68 -37.68 -66.76
CA ALA A 830 22.35 -37.50 -66.21
C ALA A 830 21.26 -37.87 -67.24
N LEU A 831 21.33 -37.38 -68.49
CA LEU A 831 20.38 -37.73 -69.55
C LEU A 831 20.37 -39.24 -69.86
N ASN A 832 21.54 -39.89 -69.90
CA ASN A 832 21.67 -41.33 -70.09
C ASN A 832 21.06 -42.14 -68.93
N ASN A 833 21.28 -41.75 -67.67
CA ASN A 833 20.71 -42.41 -66.49
C ASN A 833 19.17 -42.28 -66.40
N ILE A 834 18.61 -41.23 -67.01
CA ILE A 834 17.15 -41.00 -67.11
C ILE A 834 16.52 -41.86 -68.23
N GLY A 835 17.33 -42.54 -69.05
CA GLY A 835 16.89 -43.46 -70.10
C GLY A 835 16.62 -42.80 -71.45
N LEU A 836 16.96 -41.51 -71.60
CA LEU A 836 16.76 -40.76 -72.85
C LEU A 836 18.02 -40.81 -73.71
N ALA A 837 18.04 -41.76 -74.65
CA ALA A 837 19.03 -41.82 -75.73
C ALA A 837 18.81 -40.66 -76.73
N ALA A 838 19.24 -39.46 -76.35
CA ALA A 838 19.14 -38.26 -77.15
C ALA A 838 19.84 -38.42 -78.53
N SER A 839 19.17 -38.02 -79.61
CA SER A 839 19.68 -38.23 -80.97
C SER A 839 20.94 -37.40 -81.28
N GLY A 840 21.76 -37.83 -82.23
CA GLY A 840 23.08 -37.24 -82.52
C GLY A 840 23.10 -35.82 -83.11
N SER A 841 21.96 -35.13 -83.16
CA SER A 841 21.88 -33.66 -83.37
C SER A 841 22.07 -32.90 -82.05
N VAL A 842 21.59 -33.46 -80.93
CA VAL A 842 21.67 -32.92 -79.58
C VAL A 842 23.13 -32.76 -79.17
N PHE A 843 23.89 -33.87 -79.14
CA PHE A 843 25.30 -33.89 -78.73
C PHE A 843 26.17 -32.79 -79.37
N ARG A 844 26.04 -32.56 -80.68
CA ARG A 844 26.82 -31.56 -81.44
C ARG A 844 26.53 -30.10 -81.10
N LYS A 845 25.45 -29.80 -80.36
CA LYS A 845 25.16 -28.43 -79.86
C LYS A 845 25.65 -28.19 -78.43
N ILE A 846 25.67 -29.22 -77.57
CA ILE A 846 26.27 -29.12 -76.21
C ILE A 846 27.77 -28.79 -76.31
N GLU A 847 28.50 -29.48 -77.20
CA GLU A 847 29.96 -29.29 -77.38
C GLU A 847 30.38 -27.87 -77.75
N LYS A 848 29.46 -27.04 -78.28
CA LYS A 848 29.82 -25.75 -78.89
C LYS A 848 29.71 -24.54 -77.96
N ASN A 849 29.04 -24.67 -76.80
CA ASN A 849 28.66 -23.54 -75.93
C ASN A 849 29.26 -23.55 -74.52
N ASN A 850 29.94 -24.62 -74.08
CA ASN A 850 30.68 -24.64 -72.82
C ASN A 850 32.17 -24.45 -73.06
N HIS A 851 32.76 -23.39 -72.51
CA HIS A 851 34.21 -23.23 -72.47
C HIS A 851 34.84 -24.18 -71.44
N ILE A 852 35.42 -25.29 -71.93
CA ILE A 852 36.44 -26.08 -71.24
C ILE A 852 37.59 -26.30 -72.24
N GLU A 853 38.83 -26.21 -71.76
CA GLU A 853 40.04 -26.34 -72.58
C GLU A 853 40.31 -27.78 -73.12
N PRO A 854 41.12 -27.93 -74.19
CA PRO A 854 40.83 -28.93 -75.23
C PRO A 854 41.40 -30.35 -75.04
N GLU A 855 41.81 -30.77 -73.83
CA GLU A 855 42.69 -31.95 -73.68
C GLU A 855 41.99 -33.27 -73.28
N THR A 856 40.68 -33.27 -72.99
CA THR A 856 39.95 -34.50 -72.59
C THR A 856 39.02 -35.07 -73.68
N LEU A 857 39.19 -34.67 -74.94
CA LEU A 857 38.32 -35.06 -76.06
C LEU A 857 38.80 -36.27 -76.89
N ASN A 858 40.09 -36.63 -76.82
CA ASN A 858 40.66 -37.70 -77.66
C ASN A 858 40.37 -39.15 -77.18
N GLY A 859 39.71 -39.35 -76.04
CA GLY A 859 39.50 -40.68 -75.46
C GLY A 859 38.24 -41.44 -75.89
N LEU A 860 37.22 -40.76 -76.44
CA LEU A 860 35.87 -41.32 -76.59
C LEU A 860 35.36 -41.47 -78.04
N CYS A 861 36.04 -40.89 -79.03
CA CYS A 861 35.61 -40.97 -80.43
C CYS A 861 35.70 -42.39 -81.04
N GLU A 862 36.61 -43.26 -80.57
CA GLU A 862 36.83 -44.57 -81.20
C GLU A 862 35.79 -45.63 -80.78
N GLY A 863 35.14 -45.49 -79.63
CA GLY A 863 34.13 -46.45 -79.16
C GLY A 863 32.80 -46.37 -79.93
N TRP A 864 32.35 -45.15 -80.24
CA TRP A 864 30.99 -44.89 -80.74
C TRP A 864 30.80 -45.21 -82.24
N LEU A 865 31.83 -45.06 -83.06
CA LEU A 865 31.76 -45.32 -84.51
C LEU A 865 31.48 -46.80 -84.87
N SER A 866 31.66 -47.73 -83.94
CA SER A 866 31.44 -49.16 -84.16
C SER A 866 29.96 -49.59 -84.07
N ARG A 867 29.13 -48.91 -83.27
CA ARG A 867 27.77 -49.37 -82.93
C ARG A 867 26.65 -48.82 -83.83
N LEU A 868 26.87 -47.72 -84.54
CA LEU A 868 25.83 -47.06 -85.37
C LEU A 868 25.66 -47.66 -86.78
N LYS A 869 26.42 -48.68 -87.17
CA LYS A 869 26.38 -49.29 -88.52
C LYS A 869 25.30 -50.38 -88.74
N LYS A 870 24.26 -50.49 -87.89
CA LYS A 870 23.40 -51.70 -87.88
C LYS A 870 21.87 -51.54 -87.78
N GLN A 871 21.27 -50.37 -88.00
CA GLN A 871 19.80 -50.28 -88.17
C GLN A 871 19.40 -49.36 -89.35
N ASP A 872 18.53 -49.89 -90.22
CA ASP A 872 18.34 -49.50 -91.63
C ASP A 872 17.51 -48.23 -91.90
N TRP A 873 16.96 -47.59 -90.87
CA TRP A 873 15.92 -46.56 -91.07
C TRP A 873 16.42 -45.23 -91.64
N TYR A 874 17.73 -44.97 -91.63
CA TYR A 874 18.31 -43.70 -92.08
C TYR A 874 18.41 -43.55 -93.62
N SER A 875 18.19 -44.63 -94.38
CA SER A 875 18.45 -44.66 -95.83
C SER A 875 17.29 -44.17 -96.73
N LYS A 876 16.10 -43.94 -96.17
CA LYS A 876 14.88 -43.60 -96.94
C LYS A 876 14.33 -42.18 -96.79
N TRP A 877 15.00 -41.31 -96.02
CA TRP A 877 14.52 -39.93 -95.76
C TRP A 877 15.46 -38.82 -96.30
N CYS A 878 16.47 -39.19 -97.09
CA CYS A 878 17.36 -38.25 -97.80
C CYS A 878 17.24 -38.37 -99.33
N ASN A 879 16.01 -38.55 -99.83
CA ASN A 879 15.58 -38.28 -101.21
C ASN A 879 14.24 -37.55 -101.15
#